data_AF-A0A4Q7N258-F1
#
_entry.id   AF-A0A4Q7N258-F1
#
_cell.length_a   1.000
_cell.length_b   1.000
_cell.length_c   1.000
_cell.angle_alpha   90.00
_cell.angle_beta   90.00
_cell.angle_gamma   90.00
#
_symmetry.space_group_name_H-M   'P 1'
#
loop_
_entity.id
_entity.type
_entity.pdbx_description
1 polymer ?
#
loop_
_entity_poly.entity_id
_entity_poly.type
_entity_poly.pdbx_seq_one_letter_code
_entity_poly.pdbx_strand_id
1 'polypeptide(L)'
;MKKFTLFFYGCVMLLLAGFHNAKAQTPVQQNGQLQVIGLKLCNQYGNPIQLRGMSTHGLQWYGLGDCITDASLDALANDWEADILRISLYVQEGGYDTDPAGFTQMVSTIIDKVTARGMYALVDWHQLTPGDPNANLAKAKTFFTAIANAHKNKNNILYDICNEPNNVSWSAIRNYANELIPVIRAIDVDAPILIGTHGWASFGVSSGGSAQDILNNPVNHSNIMYTFHFYAASHGTSYLNELSWAADRMPVFVTEFGTQEASGDGGNNFIRSQQYLDLMRTKKISWCNWNYSDDSRSGAVWTSGTCSNGPWTVARLKPAGAWVRERIKSPADDFPGGSNPNPPCLPVAASGDDGNVPANVLDNDLNTRWSASGDGQWISFCLGDTVGVSGVQIAFYNGNVRASLFDVQYSLDGSSWLNASVGRQSSGAGTALETFNFTPVQAKWIRILGHGNTVNAWNSYTEVKVQQQQGNIAPTVSITSPANNASFTAPASVVINANAADADGTVTKVEFFNGATKLGEASSSPYSYTWNNVSAGNYLLTAKATDNSNATTTSAAVNISVAAPPSCSPVTASADDGNVPANVLDNDLNTRWSASGDGQWIQFCLGTDPVSVTGVQIAFYNGNVRASTFDVLVGNDGNTWTTAASDRVSSGTSTALETFSFTPLSGKYVRIVGHGNSVNLWNSYTEVKIQTGSGSGGSFTLIPEADAYVRDGTNAAITHGTTDPTLLITKLSPSGQLNNARESYLRFDLSSVNGNVSSATLRVYGKIDLTTVPSVPIGVYAVASTTWSESALTWDNKPVSGAGLDTNTVTNSAYAYITFDVTGYVQSELAASRNKVSFAMKSLTAHDPRVFWNSKEFGSNPPQLVVQTSTGQQAVADRPLTVELDAPAAERLRFAVFPNPFRGNSTITFHLDKASQTNLTVYDITGRRVAVLVNKVLSAGSHKVMFSPEANAHGVYILRMDIDGKTFTKKLVKE
;
A
#
# COMPACT_ATOMS: atom_id res chain seq x y z
N MET A 1 57.85 -45.26 6.95
CA MET A 1 56.52 -44.88 6.47
C MET A 1 56.40 -43.35 6.52
N LYS A 2 57.03 -42.73 5.52
CA LYS A 2 56.92 -41.31 5.16
C LYS A 2 56.19 -41.31 3.82
N LYS A 3 55.26 -40.37 3.60
CA LYS A 3 54.22 -40.31 2.54
C LYS A 3 52.89 -40.92 3.01
N PHE A 4 52.05 -40.12 3.68
CA PHE A 4 50.57 -40.13 3.54
C PHE A 4 49.87 -39.08 4.42
N THR A 5 50.44 -37.87 4.57
CA THR A 5 49.83 -36.82 5.41
C THR A 5 49.92 -35.42 4.80
N LEU A 6 49.92 -35.30 3.46
CA LEU A 6 49.98 -34.02 2.77
C LEU A 6 49.07 -33.91 1.53
N PHE A 7 47.93 -34.63 1.51
CA PHE A 7 46.99 -34.58 0.38
C PHE A 7 45.54 -34.21 0.77
N PHE A 8 45.25 -33.98 2.05
CA PHE A 8 43.87 -33.67 2.49
C PHE A 8 43.63 -32.21 2.90
N TYR A 9 44.68 -31.38 2.98
CA TYR A 9 44.54 -29.94 3.27
C TYR A 9 44.67 -29.03 2.03
N GLY A 10 44.96 -29.59 0.85
CA GLY A 10 45.06 -28.83 -0.41
C GLY A 10 43.77 -28.76 -1.25
N CYS A 11 42.81 -29.67 -1.04
CA CYS A 11 41.56 -29.71 -1.84
C CYS A 11 40.35 -29.04 -1.17
N VAL A 12 40.46 -28.63 0.11
CA VAL A 12 39.36 -27.91 0.81
C VAL A 12 39.58 -26.39 0.82
N MET A 13 40.76 -25.90 0.38
CA MET A 13 41.02 -24.47 0.14
C MET A 13 41.02 -24.05 -1.34
N LEU A 14 40.56 -24.93 -2.25
CA LEU A 14 40.43 -24.63 -3.69
C LEU A 14 39.01 -24.86 -4.24
N LEU A 15 38.02 -25.01 -3.35
CA LEU A 15 36.59 -25.07 -3.68
C LEU A 15 35.77 -23.92 -3.06
N LEU A 16 36.45 -22.88 -2.56
CA LEU A 16 35.84 -21.65 -2.03
C LEU A 16 36.28 -20.37 -2.79
N ALA A 17 37.00 -20.52 -3.91
CA ALA A 17 37.33 -19.41 -4.81
C ALA A 17 36.64 -19.65 -6.16
N GLY A 18 35.34 -19.35 -6.23
CA GLY A 18 34.57 -19.60 -7.45
C GLY A 18 33.08 -19.32 -7.43
N PHE A 19 32.50 -18.74 -6.38
CA PHE A 19 31.22 -18.05 -6.55
C PHE A 19 31.52 -16.66 -7.11
N HIS A 20 31.72 -16.59 -8.42
CA HIS A 20 31.41 -15.35 -9.11
C HIS A 20 29.92 -15.10 -8.86
N ASN A 21 29.58 -14.09 -8.06
CA ASN A 21 28.27 -13.47 -8.15
C ASN A 21 28.07 -13.09 -9.62
N ALA A 22 27.32 -13.90 -10.37
CA ALA A 22 26.86 -13.47 -11.68
C ALA A 22 26.00 -12.23 -11.41
N LYS A 23 26.49 -11.05 -11.84
CA LYS A 23 25.67 -9.84 -11.81
C LYS A 23 24.36 -10.17 -12.54
N ALA A 24 23.22 -9.78 -11.96
CA ALA A 24 21.93 -9.86 -12.63
C ALA A 24 22.06 -9.18 -14.01
N GLN A 25 21.50 -9.81 -15.04
CA GLN A 25 21.52 -9.25 -16.39
C GLN A 25 20.79 -7.90 -16.40
N THR A 26 21.33 -6.90 -17.10
CA THR A 26 20.69 -5.59 -17.24
C THR A 26 19.41 -5.67 -18.08
N PRO A 27 18.49 -4.70 -17.99
CA PRO A 27 17.27 -4.68 -18.81
C PRO A 27 17.53 -4.88 -20.32
N VAL A 28 18.56 -4.21 -20.87
CA VAL A 28 18.97 -4.39 -22.28
C VAL A 28 19.57 -5.77 -22.54
N GLN A 29 20.34 -6.35 -21.60
CA GLN A 29 20.87 -7.71 -21.77
C GLN A 29 19.76 -8.76 -21.77
N GLN A 30 18.69 -8.54 -20.99
CA GLN A 30 17.56 -9.46 -20.91
C GLN A 30 16.64 -9.36 -22.13
N ASN A 31 16.50 -8.19 -22.73
CA ASN A 31 15.49 -7.94 -23.77
C ASN A 31 16.06 -7.67 -25.17
N GLY A 32 17.27 -7.13 -25.29
CA GLY A 32 17.91 -6.82 -26.57
C GLY A 32 17.14 -5.84 -27.45
N GLN A 33 17.17 -6.03 -28.77
CA GLN A 33 16.49 -5.16 -29.73
C GLN A 33 14.98 -5.20 -29.54
N LEU A 34 14.36 -4.03 -29.31
CA LEU A 34 12.91 -3.95 -29.16
C LEU A 34 12.23 -3.76 -30.51
N GLN A 35 11.02 -4.27 -30.61
CA GLN A 35 10.15 -4.14 -31.78
C GLN A 35 8.68 -4.11 -31.36
N VAL A 36 7.84 -3.44 -32.13
CA VAL A 36 6.39 -3.49 -31.94
C VAL A 36 5.82 -4.70 -32.68
N ILE A 37 5.16 -5.61 -31.95
CA ILE A 37 4.46 -6.76 -32.50
C ILE A 37 2.99 -6.65 -32.12
N GLY A 38 2.13 -6.51 -33.12
CA GLY A 38 0.71 -6.23 -32.92
C GLY A 38 0.52 -4.94 -32.12
N LEU A 39 -0.04 -5.05 -30.92
CA LEU A 39 -0.37 -3.92 -30.06
C LEU A 39 0.64 -3.67 -28.92
N LYS A 40 1.78 -4.37 -28.91
CA LYS A 40 2.70 -4.39 -27.77
C LYS A 40 4.14 -4.09 -28.18
N LEU A 41 4.87 -3.48 -27.26
CA LEU A 41 6.33 -3.44 -27.32
C LEU A 41 6.85 -4.81 -26.89
N CYS A 42 7.61 -5.45 -27.76
CA CYS A 42 8.20 -6.75 -27.51
C CYS A 42 9.71 -6.67 -27.50
N ASN A 43 10.33 -7.59 -26.77
CA ASN A 43 11.77 -7.79 -26.80
C ASN A 43 12.22 -8.51 -28.07
N GLN A 44 13.53 -8.75 -28.22
CA GLN A 44 14.10 -9.36 -29.42
C GLN A 44 13.61 -10.79 -29.67
N TYR A 45 13.00 -11.41 -28.66
CA TYR A 45 12.43 -12.75 -28.71
C TYR A 45 10.93 -12.75 -29.06
N GLY A 46 10.34 -11.57 -29.26
CA GLY A 46 8.93 -11.41 -29.59
C GLY A 46 7.98 -11.42 -28.38
N ASN A 47 8.52 -11.46 -27.16
CA ASN A 47 7.72 -11.46 -25.93
C ASN A 47 7.32 -10.03 -25.54
N PRO A 48 6.04 -9.76 -25.22
CA PRO A 48 5.60 -8.47 -24.71
C PRO A 48 6.32 -8.10 -23.41
N ILE A 49 6.78 -6.85 -23.33
CA ILE A 49 7.48 -6.31 -22.16
C ILE A 49 6.89 -4.98 -21.71
N GLN A 50 7.23 -4.58 -20.49
CA GLN A 50 6.95 -3.27 -19.94
C GLN A 50 8.24 -2.62 -19.43
N LEU A 51 8.70 -1.56 -20.10
CA LEU A 51 9.79 -0.71 -19.61
C LEU A 51 9.26 0.31 -18.61
N ARG A 52 9.99 0.53 -17.51
CA ARG A 52 9.59 1.42 -16.43
C ARG A 52 10.77 2.31 -16.04
N GLY A 53 10.55 3.61 -15.95
CA GLY A 53 11.66 4.51 -15.67
C GLY A 53 11.28 5.95 -15.46
N MET A 54 12.27 6.81 -15.68
CA MET A 54 12.20 8.24 -15.42
C MET A 54 12.42 9.04 -16.71
N SER A 55 11.81 10.21 -16.78
CA SER A 55 12.18 11.27 -17.72
C SER A 55 13.13 12.23 -17.05
N THR A 56 14.16 12.69 -17.75
CA THR A 56 14.85 13.93 -17.35
C THR A 56 13.84 15.08 -17.38
N HIS A 57 14.14 16.16 -16.66
CA HIS A 57 13.56 17.46 -17.01
C HIS A 57 14.24 17.96 -18.31
N GLY A 58 13.83 19.12 -18.83
CA GLY A 58 14.54 19.82 -19.91
C GLY A 58 16.04 19.95 -19.67
N LEU A 59 16.82 19.44 -20.63
CA LEU A 59 18.28 19.35 -20.54
C LEU A 59 19.00 20.70 -20.43
N GLN A 60 18.39 21.78 -20.92
CA GLN A 60 18.92 23.13 -20.81
C GLN A 60 18.93 23.65 -19.36
N TRP A 61 18.11 23.06 -18.49
CA TRP A 61 18.01 23.46 -17.09
C TRP A 61 18.66 22.45 -16.14
N TYR A 62 18.44 21.16 -16.39
CA TYR A 62 18.80 20.08 -15.46
C TYR A 62 19.55 18.93 -16.16
N GLY A 63 20.26 19.24 -17.25
CA GLY A 63 20.92 18.25 -18.10
C GLY A 63 22.27 17.74 -17.57
N LEU A 64 23.16 17.43 -18.52
CA LEU A 64 24.46 16.82 -18.24
C LEU A 64 25.33 17.74 -17.37
N GLY A 65 25.85 17.21 -16.27
CA GLY A 65 26.71 17.95 -15.34
C GLY A 65 25.95 18.66 -14.21
N ASP A 66 24.61 18.70 -14.27
CA ASP A 66 23.75 19.14 -13.16
C ASP A 66 22.99 17.95 -12.57
N CYS A 67 21.72 17.74 -12.93
CA CYS A 67 20.99 16.57 -12.43
C CYS A 67 21.37 15.25 -13.11
N ILE A 68 21.93 15.31 -14.33
CA ILE A 68 22.40 14.12 -15.05
C ILE A 68 23.91 13.98 -14.86
N THR A 69 24.29 13.20 -13.86
CA THR A 69 25.68 12.87 -13.49
C THR A 69 25.88 11.37 -13.48
N ASP A 70 27.13 10.90 -13.43
CA ASP A 70 27.36 9.46 -13.29
C ASP A 70 26.75 8.89 -12.00
N ALA A 71 26.84 9.63 -10.89
CA ALA A 71 26.26 9.20 -9.62
C ALA A 71 24.72 9.17 -9.65
N SER A 72 24.07 10.13 -10.31
CA SER A 72 22.61 10.13 -10.42
C SER A 72 22.10 9.03 -11.33
N LEU A 73 22.81 8.74 -12.43
CA LEU A 73 22.49 7.64 -13.33
C LEU A 73 22.80 6.27 -12.70
N ASP A 74 23.84 6.17 -11.86
CA ASP A 74 24.13 4.96 -11.08
C ASP A 74 23.03 4.67 -10.07
N ALA A 75 22.50 5.71 -9.40
CA ALA A 75 21.34 5.55 -8.53
C ALA A 75 20.10 5.08 -9.30
N LEU A 76 19.83 5.68 -10.46
CA LEU A 76 18.69 5.28 -11.29
C LEU A 76 18.79 3.83 -11.79
N ALA A 77 19.97 3.41 -12.24
CA ALA A 77 20.16 2.07 -12.78
C ALA A 77 20.24 0.99 -11.69
N ASN A 78 20.97 1.25 -10.59
CA ASN A 78 21.33 0.21 -9.63
C ASN A 78 20.49 0.24 -8.34
N ASP A 79 19.98 1.41 -7.93
CA ASP A 79 19.17 1.54 -6.72
C ASP A 79 17.67 1.56 -7.03
N TRP A 80 17.27 2.20 -8.13
CA TRP A 80 15.89 2.24 -8.59
C TRP A 80 15.56 1.10 -9.55
N GLU A 81 16.58 0.45 -10.13
CA GLU A 81 16.42 -0.65 -11.09
C GLU A 81 15.56 -0.23 -12.30
N ALA A 82 15.78 0.99 -12.80
CA ALA A 82 15.05 1.51 -13.95
C ALA A 82 15.44 0.78 -15.25
N ASP A 83 14.43 0.53 -16.09
CA ASP A 83 14.60 -0.12 -17.38
C ASP A 83 15.01 0.88 -18.47
N ILE A 84 14.56 2.14 -18.32
CA ILE A 84 14.63 3.18 -19.34
C ILE A 84 14.87 4.56 -18.72
N LEU A 85 15.63 5.42 -19.43
CA LEU A 85 15.66 6.86 -19.20
C LEU A 85 15.15 7.58 -20.46
N ARG A 86 14.14 8.44 -20.29
CA ARG A 86 13.72 9.40 -21.31
C ARG A 86 14.54 10.68 -21.21
N ILE A 87 15.09 11.11 -22.35
CA ILE A 87 16.05 12.21 -22.48
C ILE A 87 15.32 13.38 -23.16
N SER A 88 14.79 14.30 -22.36
CA SER A 88 13.87 15.34 -22.83
C SER A 88 14.57 16.60 -23.31
N LEU A 89 14.79 16.68 -24.63
CA LEU A 89 15.43 17.80 -25.29
C LEU A 89 14.39 18.83 -25.73
N TYR A 90 14.20 19.89 -24.94
CA TYR A 90 13.37 21.01 -25.37
C TYR A 90 13.94 21.63 -26.65
N VAL A 91 13.07 22.05 -27.55
CA VAL A 91 13.50 22.73 -28.79
C VAL A 91 13.60 24.22 -28.58
N GLN A 92 12.56 24.80 -27.97
CA GLN A 92 12.46 26.20 -27.57
C GLN A 92 12.89 26.35 -26.10
N GLU A 93 12.57 27.49 -25.47
CA GLU A 93 12.74 27.69 -24.02
C GLU A 93 14.20 27.54 -23.54
N GLY A 94 15.14 27.98 -24.38
CA GLY A 94 16.58 27.84 -24.11
C GLY A 94 17.16 26.48 -24.52
N GLY A 95 16.37 25.65 -25.20
CA GLY A 95 16.77 24.32 -25.66
C GLY A 95 17.53 24.32 -26.99
N TYR A 96 17.28 23.28 -27.80
CA TYR A 96 18.02 22.95 -29.01
C TYR A 96 18.23 24.12 -29.98
N ASP A 97 17.28 25.05 -30.11
CA ASP A 97 17.41 26.16 -31.05
C ASP A 97 18.49 27.17 -30.69
N THR A 98 18.97 27.16 -29.45
CA THR A 98 20.05 28.03 -28.98
C THR A 98 21.44 27.49 -29.30
N ASP A 99 21.61 26.17 -29.24
CA ASP A 99 22.86 25.48 -29.59
C ASP A 99 22.60 24.06 -30.13
N PRO A 100 22.21 23.93 -31.41
CA PRO A 100 21.90 22.64 -32.01
C PRO A 100 23.03 21.60 -31.89
N ALA A 101 24.27 22.04 -32.08
CA ALA A 101 25.43 21.16 -32.04
C ALA A 101 25.73 20.69 -30.61
N GLY A 102 25.75 21.62 -29.65
CA GLY A 102 25.97 21.31 -28.23
C GLY A 102 24.91 20.38 -27.65
N PHE A 103 23.63 20.65 -27.91
CA PHE A 103 22.55 19.78 -27.43
C PHE A 103 22.54 18.41 -28.12
N THR A 104 22.86 18.33 -29.41
CA THR A 104 23.05 17.02 -30.08
C THR A 104 24.15 16.21 -29.41
N GLN A 105 25.29 16.84 -29.12
CA GLN A 105 26.40 16.18 -28.43
C GLN A 105 26.04 15.79 -26.99
N MET A 106 25.28 16.64 -26.28
CA MET A 106 24.82 16.36 -24.93
C MET A 106 23.90 15.12 -24.91
N VAL A 107 22.90 15.07 -25.78
CA VAL A 107 22.00 13.91 -25.91
C VAL A 107 22.80 12.65 -26.25
N SER A 108 23.71 12.74 -27.22
CA SER A 108 24.58 11.61 -27.60
C SER A 108 25.39 11.09 -26.41
N THR A 109 25.94 11.99 -25.60
CA THR A 109 26.70 11.64 -24.38
C THR A 109 25.81 10.98 -23.32
N ILE A 110 24.58 11.46 -23.13
CA ILE A 110 23.64 10.84 -22.20
C ILE A 110 23.23 9.44 -22.69
N ILE A 111 22.97 9.25 -23.99
CA ILE A 111 22.69 7.93 -24.58
C ILE A 111 23.82 6.95 -24.25
N ASP A 112 25.08 7.36 -24.43
CA ASP A 112 26.22 6.50 -24.13
C ASP A 112 26.31 6.14 -22.64
N LYS A 113 26.04 7.10 -21.74
CA LYS A 113 26.02 6.87 -20.29
C LYS A 113 24.87 5.96 -19.84
N VAL A 114 23.70 6.06 -20.47
CA VAL A 114 22.54 5.18 -20.23
C VAL A 114 22.83 3.78 -20.75
N THR A 115 23.41 3.68 -21.95
CA THR A 115 23.81 2.41 -22.57
C THR A 115 24.85 1.67 -21.72
N ALA A 116 25.83 2.38 -21.17
CA ALA A 116 26.85 1.81 -20.29
C ALA A 116 26.28 1.17 -19.00
N ARG A 117 25.06 1.59 -18.61
CA ARG A 117 24.33 1.04 -17.45
C ARG A 117 23.30 -0.02 -17.84
N GLY A 118 23.19 -0.35 -19.12
CA GLY A 118 22.30 -1.38 -19.63
C GLY A 118 20.82 -1.01 -19.56
N MET A 119 20.50 0.28 -19.56
CA MET A 119 19.14 0.82 -19.66
C MET A 119 18.82 1.21 -21.11
N TYR A 120 17.54 1.26 -21.45
CA TYR A 120 17.04 1.84 -22.70
C TYR A 120 17.11 3.38 -22.66
N ALA A 121 17.39 4.00 -23.81
CA ALA A 121 17.40 5.45 -23.98
C ALA A 121 16.25 5.86 -24.91
N LEU A 122 15.27 6.58 -24.37
CA LEU A 122 14.21 7.21 -25.15
C LEU A 122 14.62 8.64 -25.49
N VAL A 123 14.97 8.88 -26.76
CA VAL A 123 15.40 10.19 -27.25
C VAL A 123 14.18 11.01 -27.61
N ASP A 124 13.90 12.03 -26.82
CA ASP A 124 12.67 12.80 -26.90
C ASP A 124 12.92 14.19 -27.49
N TRP A 125 12.31 14.43 -28.66
CA TRP A 125 12.20 15.75 -29.26
C TRP A 125 11.08 16.52 -28.58
N HIS A 126 11.47 17.20 -27.49
CA HIS A 126 10.57 17.76 -26.50
C HIS A 126 10.00 19.12 -26.92
N GLN A 127 9.31 19.15 -28.05
CA GLN A 127 8.57 20.32 -28.48
C GLN A 127 7.27 20.46 -27.67
N LEU A 128 7.03 21.67 -27.16
CA LEU A 128 5.83 22.04 -26.40
C LEU A 128 5.22 23.33 -26.96
N THR A 129 6.01 24.41 -27.02
CA THR A 129 5.61 25.69 -27.63
C THR A 129 6.62 26.11 -28.69
N PRO A 130 6.23 26.30 -29.96
CA PRO A 130 4.88 26.13 -30.52
C PRO A 130 4.41 24.67 -30.50
N GLY A 131 3.09 24.45 -30.45
CA GLY A 131 2.50 23.11 -30.33
C GLY A 131 2.39 22.30 -31.62
N ASP A 132 2.59 22.90 -32.80
CA ASP A 132 2.60 22.17 -34.07
C ASP A 132 4.01 21.64 -34.39
N PRO A 133 4.23 20.30 -34.43
CA PRO A 133 5.56 19.73 -34.68
C PRO A 133 6.13 20.12 -36.05
N ASN A 134 5.29 20.48 -37.03
CA ASN A 134 5.75 20.94 -38.34
C ASN A 134 6.59 22.22 -38.27
N ALA A 135 6.39 23.05 -37.24
CA ALA A 135 7.16 24.28 -37.04
C ALA A 135 8.67 24.04 -36.88
N ASN A 136 9.07 22.85 -36.41
CA ASN A 136 10.49 22.49 -36.24
C ASN A 136 10.90 21.26 -37.06
N LEU A 137 10.13 20.83 -38.06
CA LEU A 137 10.42 19.61 -38.85
C LEU A 137 11.83 19.58 -39.45
N ALA A 138 12.32 20.69 -40.00
CA ALA A 138 13.68 20.75 -40.55
C ALA A 138 14.78 20.54 -39.47
N LYS A 139 14.57 21.10 -38.28
CA LYS A 139 15.47 20.92 -37.13
C LYS A 139 15.41 19.48 -36.61
N ALA A 140 14.21 18.92 -36.50
CA ALA A 140 14.01 17.53 -36.10
C ALA A 140 14.69 16.56 -37.08
N LYS A 141 14.52 16.75 -38.40
CA LYS A 141 15.22 15.95 -39.44
C LYS A 141 16.73 16.01 -39.24
N THR A 142 17.29 17.20 -38.99
CA THR A 142 18.72 17.37 -38.74
C THR A 142 19.18 16.63 -37.48
N PHE A 143 18.49 16.84 -36.36
CA PHE A 143 18.81 16.25 -35.07
C PHE A 143 18.73 14.72 -35.11
N PHE A 144 17.61 14.16 -35.56
CA PHE A 144 17.42 12.72 -35.62
C PHE A 144 18.34 12.05 -36.64
N THR A 145 18.71 12.71 -37.73
CA THR A 145 19.76 12.24 -38.64
C THR A 145 21.09 12.09 -37.91
N ALA A 146 21.47 13.09 -37.10
CA ALA A 146 22.73 13.06 -36.35
C ALA A 146 22.73 11.96 -35.27
N ILE A 147 21.65 11.86 -34.47
CA ILE A 147 21.52 10.83 -33.44
C ILE A 147 21.48 9.42 -34.06
N ALA A 148 20.68 9.20 -35.11
CA ALA A 148 20.64 7.90 -35.78
C ALA A 148 22.02 7.52 -36.34
N ASN A 149 22.75 8.44 -36.98
CA ASN A 149 24.09 8.13 -37.48
C ASN A 149 25.07 7.75 -36.36
N ALA A 150 25.03 8.46 -35.24
CA ALA A 150 25.91 8.22 -34.10
C ALA A 150 25.59 6.90 -33.37
N HIS A 151 24.33 6.44 -33.40
CA HIS A 151 23.88 5.37 -32.52
C HIS A 151 23.16 4.18 -33.19
N LYS A 152 23.01 4.12 -34.51
CA LYS A 152 22.36 3.01 -35.26
C LYS A 152 22.78 1.57 -34.96
N ASN A 153 23.93 1.37 -34.31
CA ASN A 153 24.42 0.04 -33.94
C ASN A 153 24.00 -0.36 -32.50
N LYS A 154 23.27 0.50 -31.79
CA LYS A 154 22.80 0.25 -30.44
C LYS A 154 21.39 -0.31 -30.49
N ASN A 155 21.14 -1.36 -29.71
CA ASN A 155 19.85 -2.04 -29.65
C ASN A 155 18.92 -1.54 -28.54
N ASN A 156 19.30 -0.44 -27.88
CA ASN A 156 18.62 0.10 -26.71
C ASN A 156 18.01 1.49 -26.93
N ILE A 157 17.82 1.91 -28.18
CA ILE A 157 17.34 3.25 -28.51
C ILE A 157 15.90 3.22 -29.01
N LEU A 158 15.14 4.20 -28.54
CA LEU A 158 13.80 4.52 -29.02
C LEU A 158 13.75 6.01 -29.34
N TYR A 159 12.96 6.41 -30.34
CA TYR A 159 12.85 7.80 -30.77
C TYR A 159 11.43 8.33 -30.51
N ASP A 160 11.27 9.31 -29.63
CA ASP A 160 10.03 10.07 -29.48
C ASP A 160 10.13 11.35 -30.31
N ILE A 161 9.46 11.35 -31.48
CA ILE A 161 9.70 12.35 -32.52
C ILE A 161 8.93 13.65 -32.32
N CYS A 162 7.98 13.69 -31.39
CA CYS A 162 7.27 14.90 -30.99
C CYS A 162 6.55 14.68 -29.67
N ASN A 163 7.05 15.28 -28.59
CA ASN A 163 6.50 15.16 -27.23
C ASN A 163 4.99 15.43 -27.10
N GLU A 164 4.58 16.71 -27.20
CA GLU A 164 3.21 17.13 -26.87
C GLU A 164 2.61 18.02 -27.96
N PRO A 165 2.24 17.47 -29.12
CA PRO A 165 1.48 18.21 -30.09
C PRO A 165 0.21 18.81 -29.48
N ASN A 166 0.07 20.13 -29.56
CA ASN A 166 -1.05 20.86 -29.00
C ASN A 166 -1.51 21.98 -29.94
N ASN A 167 -2.81 22.27 -29.90
CA ASN A 167 -3.46 23.20 -30.83
C ASN A 167 -3.20 22.86 -32.31
N VAL A 168 -3.08 21.58 -32.62
CA VAL A 168 -2.79 21.02 -33.95
C VAL A 168 -3.62 19.75 -34.16
N SER A 169 -4.09 19.53 -35.38
CA SER A 169 -4.90 18.34 -35.71
C SER A 169 -4.05 17.07 -35.80
N TRP A 170 -4.67 15.91 -35.54
CA TRP A 170 -4.03 14.62 -35.78
C TRP A 170 -3.48 14.48 -37.21
N SER A 171 -4.21 14.96 -38.23
CA SER A 171 -3.75 14.87 -39.62
C SER A 171 -2.44 15.61 -39.87
N ALA A 172 -2.21 16.76 -39.23
CA ALA A 172 -0.97 17.51 -39.37
C ALA A 172 0.19 16.82 -38.66
N ILE A 173 -0.06 16.19 -37.50
CA ILE A 173 0.94 15.37 -36.79
C ILE A 173 1.31 14.13 -37.60
N ARG A 174 0.31 13.45 -38.17
CA ARG A 174 0.53 12.31 -39.06
C ARG A 174 1.41 12.67 -40.26
N ASN A 175 1.17 13.83 -40.87
CA ASN A 175 1.98 14.29 -42.00
C ASN A 175 3.43 14.56 -41.57
N TYR A 176 3.64 15.22 -40.43
CA TYR A 176 4.96 15.38 -39.81
C TYR A 176 5.67 14.03 -39.62
N ALA A 177 4.98 13.04 -39.04
CA ALA A 177 5.53 11.72 -38.78
C ALA A 177 5.91 10.99 -40.08
N ASN A 178 5.04 11.03 -41.11
CA ASN A 178 5.31 10.43 -42.42
C ASN A 178 6.50 11.09 -43.15
N GLU A 179 6.87 12.32 -42.80
CA GLU A 179 8.07 12.97 -43.34
C GLU A 179 9.35 12.66 -42.56
N LEU A 180 9.26 12.47 -41.24
CA LEU A 180 10.42 12.30 -40.38
C LEU A 180 10.81 10.82 -40.20
N ILE A 181 9.85 9.90 -40.11
CA ILE A 181 10.11 8.47 -39.95
C ILE A 181 11.02 7.92 -41.05
N PRO A 182 10.80 8.21 -42.36
CA PRO A 182 11.71 7.74 -43.41
C PRO A 182 13.15 8.23 -43.26
N VAL A 183 13.37 9.41 -42.67
CA VAL A 183 14.70 9.96 -42.42
C VAL A 183 15.45 9.13 -41.37
N ILE A 184 14.77 8.76 -40.28
CA ILE A 184 15.33 7.88 -39.26
C ILE A 184 15.55 6.48 -39.83
N ARG A 185 14.52 5.91 -40.48
CA ARG A 185 14.53 4.55 -41.03
C ARG A 185 15.59 4.34 -42.12
N ALA A 186 16.02 5.39 -42.81
CA ALA A 186 17.13 5.31 -43.77
C ALA A 186 18.48 5.00 -43.10
N ILE A 187 18.59 5.16 -41.78
CA ILE A 187 19.85 5.05 -41.01
C ILE A 187 19.73 3.97 -39.92
N ASP A 188 18.62 3.99 -39.18
CA ASP A 188 18.27 3.03 -38.14
C ASP A 188 16.92 2.39 -38.48
N VAL A 189 17.01 1.21 -39.10
CA VAL A 189 15.87 0.48 -39.65
C VAL A 189 15.00 -0.17 -38.57
N ASP A 190 15.54 -0.43 -37.38
CA ASP A 190 14.97 -1.37 -36.40
C ASP A 190 14.52 -0.70 -35.09
N ALA A 191 14.93 0.53 -34.79
CA ALA A 191 14.52 1.22 -33.56
C ALA A 191 13.01 1.55 -33.51
N PRO A 192 12.30 1.30 -32.39
CA PRO A 192 10.93 1.76 -32.23
C PRO A 192 10.83 3.30 -32.30
N ILE A 193 9.81 3.81 -33.00
CA ILE A 193 9.54 5.24 -33.12
C ILE A 193 8.18 5.58 -32.49
N LEU A 194 8.18 6.51 -31.54
CA LEU A 194 7.02 6.97 -30.79
C LEU A 194 6.55 8.31 -31.33
N ILE A 195 5.23 8.47 -31.42
CA ILE A 195 4.58 9.60 -32.07
C ILE A 195 3.65 10.28 -31.09
N GLY A 196 3.95 11.55 -30.77
CA GLY A 196 3.08 12.49 -30.08
C GLY A 196 1.66 12.46 -30.59
N THR A 197 0.69 12.45 -29.68
CA THR A 197 -0.72 12.56 -30.07
C THR A 197 -1.27 13.96 -29.79
N HIS A 198 -2.35 14.33 -30.48
CA HIS A 198 -2.92 15.67 -30.35
C HIS A 198 -3.47 15.93 -28.95
N GLY A 199 -3.55 17.21 -28.57
CA GLY A 199 -4.03 17.64 -27.26
C GLY A 199 -3.05 17.28 -26.14
N TRP A 200 -1.79 17.67 -26.25
CA TRP A 200 -0.73 17.37 -25.27
C TRP A 200 -0.59 15.86 -25.03
N ALA A 201 -0.52 15.09 -26.13
CA ALA A 201 -0.47 13.64 -26.10
C ALA A 201 -1.60 12.97 -25.28
N SER A 202 -2.79 13.55 -25.24
CA SER A 202 -3.94 12.96 -24.52
C SER A 202 -4.82 12.08 -25.41
N PHE A 203 -4.34 11.68 -26.59
CA PHE A 203 -5.17 11.19 -27.69
C PHE A 203 -6.26 12.16 -28.14
N GLY A 204 -6.16 13.45 -27.81
CA GLY A 204 -7.14 14.47 -28.17
C GLY A 204 -8.18 14.78 -27.11
N VAL A 205 -8.22 14.03 -26.00
CA VAL A 205 -9.23 14.21 -24.93
C VAL A 205 -9.25 15.65 -24.41
N SER A 206 -8.08 16.28 -24.26
CA SER A 206 -7.98 17.67 -23.78
C SER A 206 -8.48 18.72 -24.79
N SER A 207 -8.62 18.35 -26.07
CA SER A 207 -9.08 19.20 -27.17
C SER A 207 -10.42 18.77 -27.78
N GLY A 208 -11.14 17.86 -27.13
CA GLY A 208 -12.45 17.36 -27.58
C GLY A 208 -12.40 16.27 -28.66
N GLY A 209 -11.21 15.72 -28.94
CA GLY A 209 -10.98 14.56 -29.80
C GLY A 209 -10.83 13.25 -29.02
N SER A 210 -10.38 12.20 -29.69
CA SER A 210 -10.16 10.87 -29.07
C SER A 210 -9.15 10.03 -29.86
N ALA A 211 -8.73 8.90 -29.30
CA ALA A 211 -7.90 7.92 -29.97
C ALA A 211 -8.53 7.38 -31.28
N GLN A 212 -9.84 7.51 -31.45
CA GLN A 212 -10.52 7.18 -32.71
C GLN A 212 -10.01 8.02 -33.88
N ASP A 213 -9.57 9.26 -33.65
CA ASP A 213 -9.01 10.12 -34.71
C ASP A 213 -7.73 9.50 -35.30
N ILE A 214 -6.96 8.80 -34.46
CA ILE A 214 -5.74 8.07 -34.86
C ILE A 214 -6.10 6.82 -35.65
N LEU A 215 -7.05 6.01 -35.16
CA LEU A 215 -7.48 4.79 -35.85
C LEU A 215 -8.14 5.07 -37.21
N ASN A 216 -8.84 6.19 -37.33
CA ASN A 216 -9.45 6.62 -38.59
C ASN A 216 -8.40 7.05 -39.63
N ASN A 217 -7.21 7.44 -39.19
CA ASN A 217 -6.16 7.96 -40.06
C ASN A 217 -4.77 7.59 -39.52
N PRO A 218 -4.38 6.30 -39.49
CA PRO A 218 -3.14 5.88 -38.85
C PRO A 218 -1.90 6.34 -39.64
N VAL A 219 -0.77 6.40 -38.95
CA VAL A 219 0.55 6.57 -39.58
C VAL A 219 0.94 5.26 -40.26
N ASN A 220 1.30 5.31 -41.54
CA ASN A 220 1.54 4.11 -42.34
C ASN A 220 3.01 3.66 -42.28
N HIS A 221 3.46 3.32 -41.07
CA HIS A 221 4.80 2.81 -40.81
C HIS A 221 4.74 1.67 -39.78
N SER A 222 5.61 0.68 -39.93
CA SER A 222 5.77 -0.39 -38.94
C SER A 222 6.68 0.03 -37.79
N ASN A 223 6.63 -0.74 -36.70
CA ASN A 223 7.48 -0.54 -35.53
C ASN A 223 7.33 0.87 -34.92
N ILE A 224 6.08 1.35 -34.86
CA ILE A 224 5.70 2.63 -34.27
C ILE A 224 4.78 2.43 -33.06
N MET A 225 4.78 3.40 -32.15
CA MET A 225 3.84 3.48 -31.04
C MET A 225 3.28 4.90 -30.92
N TYR A 226 2.08 5.04 -30.35
CA TYR A 226 1.47 6.34 -30.08
C TYR A 226 1.65 6.71 -28.61
N THR A 227 2.01 7.96 -28.33
CA THR A 227 2.26 8.41 -26.96
C THR A 227 0.99 8.87 -26.27
N PHE A 228 0.92 8.60 -24.97
CA PHE A 228 -0.13 9.10 -24.08
C PHE A 228 0.45 9.74 -22.82
N HIS A 229 0.05 10.95 -22.49
CA HIS A 229 0.49 11.64 -21.27
C HIS A 229 -0.66 11.86 -20.29
N PHE A 230 -0.36 11.74 -18.99
CA PHE A 230 -1.32 12.07 -17.95
C PHE A 230 -0.69 12.65 -16.68
N TYR A 231 -1.45 13.47 -15.97
CA TYR A 231 -1.10 13.97 -14.63
C TYR A 231 -2.23 13.60 -13.67
N ALA A 232 -1.95 12.70 -12.73
CA ALA A 232 -2.98 11.91 -12.06
C ALA A 232 -3.93 12.74 -11.18
N ALA A 233 -3.53 13.92 -10.72
CA ALA A 233 -4.42 14.81 -9.97
C ALA A 233 -5.40 15.57 -10.89
N SER A 234 -5.05 15.78 -12.16
CA SER A 234 -5.89 16.48 -13.15
C SER A 234 -6.69 15.52 -14.05
N HIS A 235 -6.12 14.35 -14.36
CA HIS A 235 -6.64 13.46 -15.40
C HIS A 235 -7.28 12.22 -14.78
N GLY A 236 -8.59 12.32 -14.50
CA GLY A 236 -9.39 11.29 -13.84
C GLY A 236 -9.84 10.14 -14.76
N THR A 237 -11.04 9.62 -14.51
CA THR A 237 -11.55 8.39 -15.14
C THR A 237 -11.68 8.47 -16.67
N SER A 238 -11.97 9.63 -17.25
CA SER A 238 -12.10 9.77 -18.71
C SER A 238 -10.79 9.45 -19.44
N TYR A 239 -9.68 10.00 -18.97
CA TYR A 239 -8.34 9.75 -19.52
C TYR A 239 -7.91 8.29 -19.30
N LEU A 240 -8.21 7.71 -18.13
CA LEU A 240 -7.92 6.30 -17.84
C LEU A 240 -8.69 5.35 -18.76
N ASN A 241 -9.97 5.64 -19.01
CA ASN A 241 -10.80 4.86 -19.92
C ASN A 241 -10.31 5.00 -21.37
N GLU A 242 -9.91 6.20 -21.78
CA GLU A 242 -9.35 6.44 -23.11
C GLU A 242 -8.07 5.63 -23.34
N LEU A 243 -7.14 5.66 -22.36
CA LEU A 243 -5.93 4.86 -22.41
C LEU A 243 -6.23 3.36 -22.52
N SER A 244 -7.19 2.85 -21.73
CA SER A 244 -7.60 1.44 -21.80
C SER A 244 -8.18 1.09 -23.17
N TRP A 245 -9.04 1.96 -23.71
CA TRP A 245 -9.69 1.73 -25.00
C TRP A 245 -8.69 1.73 -26.15
N ALA A 246 -7.74 2.67 -26.13
CA ALA A 246 -6.66 2.80 -27.10
C ALA A 246 -5.72 1.60 -27.08
N ALA A 247 -5.31 1.15 -25.88
CA ALA A 247 -4.36 0.04 -25.71
C ALA A 247 -4.89 -1.33 -26.17
N ASP A 248 -6.21 -1.44 -26.40
CA ASP A 248 -6.86 -2.61 -27.00
C ASP A 248 -6.91 -2.56 -28.54
N ARG A 249 -6.45 -1.47 -29.15
CA ARG A 249 -6.62 -1.18 -30.60
C ARG A 249 -5.36 -0.67 -31.29
N MET A 250 -4.42 -0.08 -30.57
CA MET A 250 -3.14 0.40 -31.12
C MET A 250 -2.01 0.26 -30.10
N PRO A 251 -0.74 0.20 -30.55
CA PRO A 251 0.41 0.17 -29.66
C PRO A 251 0.59 1.52 -28.95
N VAL A 252 0.62 1.49 -27.62
CA VAL A 252 0.69 2.68 -26.76
C VAL A 252 1.92 2.64 -25.85
N PHE A 253 2.54 3.81 -25.65
CA PHE A 253 3.60 4.03 -24.66
C PHE A 253 3.27 5.31 -23.87
N VAL A 254 3.39 5.28 -22.54
CA VAL A 254 3.24 6.49 -21.70
C VAL A 254 4.60 7.15 -21.49
N THR A 255 5.00 7.99 -22.43
CA THR A 255 6.33 8.62 -22.43
C THR A 255 6.49 9.67 -21.34
N GLU A 256 5.38 10.18 -20.81
CA GLU A 256 5.38 11.13 -19.71
C GLU A 256 4.15 10.95 -18.81
N PHE A 257 4.34 10.92 -17.49
CA PHE A 257 3.25 11.13 -16.54
C PHE A 257 3.73 11.74 -15.23
N GLY A 258 2.83 12.49 -14.56
CA GLY A 258 3.04 13.01 -13.21
C GLY A 258 2.02 12.47 -12.19
N THR A 259 2.39 12.45 -10.92
CA THR A 259 1.48 12.07 -9.82
C THR A 259 0.61 13.24 -9.35
N GLN A 260 1.02 14.45 -9.69
CA GLN A 260 0.46 15.74 -9.32
C GLN A 260 -0.46 16.32 -10.41
N GLU A 261 -0.73 17.62 -10.39
CA GLU A 261 -1.54 18.32 -11.39
C GLU A 261 -0.76 18.54 -12.69
N ALA A 262 -1.47 18.81 -13.79
CA ALA A 262 -0.89 19.00 -15.14
C ALA A 262 0.10 20.18 -15.24
N SER A 263 0.16 21.06 -14.25
CA SER A 263 1.20 22.10 -14.14
C SER A 263 2.58 21.54 -13.79
N GLY A 264 2.67 20.24 -13.45
CA GLY A 264 3.86 19.63 -12.88
C GLY A 264 4.03 19.91 -11.37
N ASP A 265 3.09 20.63 -10.76
CA ASP A 265 3.09 20.99 -9.34
C ASP A 265 1.73 20.69 -8.68
N GLY A 266 1.57 21.03 -7.40
CA GLY A 266 0.34 20.82 -6.64
C GLY A 266 0.29 19.47 -5.91
N GLY A 267 -0.90 19.09 -5.46
CA GLY A 267 -1.09 17.89 -4.64
C GLY A 267 -0.94 16.58 -5.42
N ASN A 268 -0.21 15.61 -4.85
CA ASN A 268 -0.10 14.28 -5.44
C ASN A 268 -1.38 13.46 -5.26
N ASN A 269 -1.79 12.74 -6.32
CA ASN A 269 -2.87 11.76 -6.31
C ASN A 269 -2.33 10.35 -6.55
N PHE A 270 -1.71 9.77 -5.52
CA PHE A 270 -1.11 8.43 -5.61
C PHE A 270 -2.13 7.30 -5.83
N ILE A 271 -3.39 7.48 -5.40
CA ILE A 271 -4.46 6.51 -5.63
C ILE A 271 -4.77 6.43 -7.13
N ARG A 272 -4.99 7.57 -7.78
CA ARG A 272 -5.22 7.61 -9.24
C ARG A 272 -3.98 7.15 -10.00
N SER A 273 -2.79 7.56 -9.56
CA SER A 273 -1.53 7.13 -10.16
C SER A 273 -1.41 5.60 -10.16
N GLN A 274 -1.75 4.94 -9.03
CA GLN A 274 -1.75 3.48 -8.95
C GLN A 274 -2.74 2.84 -9.93
N GLN A 275 -3.94 3.40 -10.11
CA GLN A 275 -4.91 2.88 -11.09
C GLN A 275 -4.38 2.92 -12.53
N TYR A 276 -3.67 3.98 -12.92
CA TYR A 276 -2.99 4.02 -14.22
C TYR A 276 -1.88 2.96 -14.31
N LEU A 277 -1.03 2.84 -13.29
CA LEU A 277 0.04 1.83 -13.29
C LEU A 277 -0.50 0.40 -13.36
N ASP A 278 -1.61 0.10 -12.68
CA ASP A 278 -2.25 -1.23 -12.69
C ASP A 278 -2.83 -1.57 -14.07
N LEU A 279 -3.48 -0.59 -14.72
CA LEU A 279 -3.93 -0.72 -16.11
C LEU A 279 -2.74 -0.94 -17.05
N MET A 280 -1.71 -0.10 -16.95
CA MET A 280 -0.53 -0.18 -17.80
C MET A 280 0.19 -1.52 -17.62
N ARG A 281 0.31 -2.03 -16.40
CA ARG A 281 0.86 -3.38 -16.15
C ARG A 281 0.03 -4.46 -16.83
N THR A 282 -1.29 -4.45 -16.61
CA THR A 282 -2.21 -5.44 -17.21
C THR A 282 -2.12 -5.45 -18.74
N LYS A 283 -1.89 -4.28 -19.34
CA LYS A 283 -1.80 -4.10 -20.79
C LYS A 283 -0.36 -4.12 -21.32
N LYS A 284 0.67 -4.35 -20.49
CA LYS A 284 2.10 -4.26 -20.85
C LYS A 284 2.44 -2.94 -21.58
N ILE A 285 2.01 -1.81 -21.02
CA ILE A 285 2.28 -0.46 -21.51
C ILE A 285 3.46 0.12 -20.74
N SER A 286 4.56 0.38 -21.42
CA SER A 286 5.75 1.01 -20.86
C SER A 286 5.51 2.45 -20.44
N TRP A 287 6.27 2.94 -19.44
CA TRP A 287 6.09 4.30 -18.92
C TRP A 287 7.37 4.98 -18.39
N CYS A 288 7.39 6.32 -18.46
CA CYS A 288 8.40 7.19 -17.84
C CYS A 288 7.74 8.30 -17.00
N ASN A 289 8.18 8.47 -15.74
CA ASN A 289 7.65 9.51 -14.85
C ASN A 289 8.38 10.86 -15.00
N TRP A 290 7.63 11.96 -14.92
CA TRP A 290 8.11 13.34 -14.93
C TRP A 290 8.25 13.88 -13.48
N ASN A 291 9.44 14.22 -12.98
CA ASN A 291 10.76 14.13 -13.65
C ASN A 291 11.97 14.01 -12.70
N TYR A 292 13.11 13.60 -13.27
CA TYR A 292 14.38 13.33 -12.61
C TYR A 292 15.24 14.60 -12.38
N SER A 293 14.69 15.58 -11.67
CA SER A 293 15.40 16.83 -11.28
C SER A 293 15.18 17.19 -9.81
N ASP A 294 15.80 18.27 -9.36
CA ASP A 294 15.57 18.90 -8.05
C ASP A 294 14.84 20.26 -8.12
N ASP A 295 14.13 20.51 -9.24
CA ASP A 295 13.22 21.65 -9.42
C ASP A 295 12.25 21.78 -8.24
N SER A 296 11.76 22.98 -7.94
CA SER A 296 10.94 23.23 -6.74
C SER A 296 9.57 22.56 -6.77
N ARG A 297 9.00 22.28 -7.95
CA ARG A 297 7.64 21.72 -8.11
C ARG A 297 7.50 20.30 -7.56
N SER A 298 6.30 19.92 -7.16
CA SER A 298 6.03 18.64 -6.52
C SER A 298 6.32 17.41 -7.39
N GLY A 299 6.33 17.56 -8.72
CA GLY A 299 6.69 16.50 -9.68
C GLY A 299 8.18 16.17 -9.78
N ALA A 300 9.06 17.09 -9.38
CA ALA A 300 10.50 16.81 -9.35
C ALA A 300 10.80 15.77 -8.25
N VAL A 301 11.51 14.70 -8.58
CA VAL A 301 11.70 13.58 -7.65
C VAL A 301 12.71 13.87 -6.54
N TRP A 302 13.64 14.81 -6.75
CA TRP A 302 14.67 15.16 -5.77
C TRP A 302 14.34 16.45 -5.03
N THR A 303 14.70 16.52 -3.76
CA THR A 303 14.66 17.76 -2.96
C THR A 303 15.70 18.76 -3.46
N SER A 304 15.38 20.05 -3.44
CA SER A 304 16.25 21.09 -3.99
C SER A 304 17.67 21.08 -3.41
N GLY A 305 18.65 21.32 -4.27
CA GLY A 305 20.08 21.27 -3.95
C GLY A 305 20.68 19.87 -4.00
N THR A 306 19.92 18.86 -4.43
CA THR A 306 20.44 17.48 -4.59
C THR A 306 21.31 17.36 -5.83
N CYS A 307 20.97 18.04 -6.93
CA CYS A 307 21.77 17.94 -8.15
C CYS A 307 23.17 18.52 -7.98
N SER A 308 23.29 19.63 -7.24
CA SER A 308 24.56 20.28 -6.96
C SER A 308 25.42 19.60 -5.88
N ASN A 309 24.84 18.85 -4.95
CA ASN A 309 25.56 18.36 -3.76
C ASN A 309 25.47 16.84 -3.51
N GLY A 310 24.59 16.13 -4.22
CA GLY A 310 24.19 14.78 -3.81
C GLY A 310 23.79 14.72 -2.32
N PRO A 311 23.96 13.57 -1.65
CA PRO A 311 24.06 12.25 -2.25
C PRO A 311 22.70 11.77 -2.78
N TRP A 312 22.71 10.98 -3.86
CA TRP A 312 21.52 10.44 -4.54
C TRP A 312 20.89 9.29 -3.74
N THR A 313 20.24 9.63 -2.62
CA THR A 313 19.73 8.67 -1.64
C THR A 313 18.25 8.92 -1.34
N VAL A 314 17.56 7.91 -0.80
CA VAL A 314 16.14 7.99 -0.45
C VAL A 314 15.78 9.16 0.48
N ALA A 315 16.72 9.60 1.32
CA ALA A 315 16.54 10.74 2.23
C ALA A 315 16.39 12.10 1.51
N ARG A 316 16.78 12.16 0.23
CA ARG A 316 16.72 13.36 -0.61
C ARG A 316 15.56 13.32 -1.61
N LEU A 317 14.64 12.36 -1.50
CA LEU A 317 13.48 12.26 -2.38
C LEU A 317 12.33 13.13 -1.90
N LYS A 318 11.62 13.74 -2.84
CA LYS A 318 10.27 14.27 -2.62
C LYS A 318 9.26 13.11 -2.52
N PRO A 319 8.03 13.36 -2.03
CA PRO A 319 6.99 12.33 -1.97
C PRO A 319 6.74 11.62 -3.32
N ALA A 320 6.72 12.35 -4.44
CA ALA A 320 6.57 11.76 -5.78
C ALA A 320 7.75 10.84 -6.13
N GLY A 321 8.98 11.27 -5.85
CA GLY A 321 10.20 10.49 -6.04
C GLY A 321 10.25 9.20 -5.23
N ALA A 322 9.92 9.29 -3.93
CA ALA A 322 9.83 8.12 -3.07
C ALA A 322 8.77 7.14 -3.57
N TRP A 323 7.62 7.65 -4.02
CA TRP A 323 6.54 6.81 -4.54
C TRP A 323 6.92 6.10 -5.84
N VAL A 324 7.42 6.84 -6.84
CA VAL A 324 7.71 6.26 -8.16
C VAL A 324 8.88 5.27 -8.11
N ARG A 325 9.91 5.56 -7.31
CA ARG A 325 11.06 4.66 -7.10
C ARG A 325 10.59 3.25 -6.73
N GLU A 326 9.70 3.13 -5.75
CA GLU A 326 9.21 1.82 -5.31
C GLU A 326 8.43 1.07 -6.40
N ARG A 327 7.77 1.80 -7.33
CA ARG A 327 7.03 1.18 -8.44
C ARG A 327 7.90 0.83 -9.64
N ILE A 328 9.04 1.49 -9.80
CA ILE A 328 10.09 1.06 -10.75
C ILE A 328 10.74 -0.21 -10.20
N LYS A 329 10.97 -0.32 -8.89
CA LYS A 329 11.54 -1.54 -8.30
C LYS A 329 10.57 -2.72 -8.29
N SER A 330 9.30 -2.49 -7.91
CA SER A 330 8.40 -3.61 -7.59
C SER A 330 6.93 -3.40 -7.94
N PRO A 331 6.27 -4.44 -8.51
CA PRO A 331 6.89 -5.60 -9.13
C PRO A 331 7.67 -5.19 -10.40
N ALA A 332 8.88 -5.74 -10.54
CA ALA A 332 9.61 -5.74 -11.80
C ALA A 332 8.81 -6.45 -12.91
N ASP A 333 9.02 -6.07 -14.16
CA ASP A 333 8.45 -6.83 -15.27
C ASP A 333 9.16 -8.20 -15.36
N ASP A 334 8.42 -9.24 -15.73
CA ASP A 334 8.94 -10.58 -15.91
C ASP A 334 9.57 -10.72 -17.30
N PHE A 335 10.65 -9.99 -17.61
CA PHE A 335 11.30 -10.03 -18.93
C PHE A 335 11.54 -11.48 -19.40
N PRO A 336 10.69 -12.05 -20.30
CA PRO A 336 10.62 -13.51 -20.45
C PRO A 336 11.78 -14.13 -21.26
N GLY A 337 12.95 -13.48 -21.30
CA GLY A 337 13.97 -13.67 -22.34
C GLY A 337 15.37 -14.06 -21.89
N GLY A 338 15.62 -14.27 -20.59
CA GLY A 338 16.99 -14.44 -20.07
C GLY A 338 17.78 -15.69 -20.49
N SER A 339 17.29 -16.57 -21.37
CA SER A 339 17.96 -17.87 -21.64
C SER A 339 18.07 -18.39 -23.08
N ASN A 340 17.70 -17.66 -24.14
CA ASN A 340 17.93 -18.21 -25.50
C ASN A 340 18.20 -17.15 -26.59
N PRO A 341 19.43 -17.02 -27.13
CA PRO A 341 19.86 -15.89 -27.96
C PRO A 341 19.48 -15.96 -29.45
N ASN A 342 18.41 -16.67 -29.84
CA ASN A 342 17.96 -16.73 -31.24
C ASN A 342 16.44 -16.97 -31.31
N PRO A 343 15.64 -16.14 -32.01
CA PRO A 343 14.29 -16.55 -32.38
C PRO A 343 14.41 -17.76 -33.32
N PRO A 344 13.69 -18.86 -33.09
CA PRO A 344 13.84 -20.07 -33.88
C PRO A 344 13.30 -19.96 -35.32
N CYS A 345 12.51 -18.93 -35.65
CA CYS A 345 11.91 -18.72 -36.98
C CYS A 345 11.20 -17.35 -37.16
N LEU A 346 10.92 -16.98 -38.42
CA LEU A 346 10.08 -15.82 -38.81
C LEU A 346 8.60 -16.05 -38.44
N PRO A 347 7.85 -15.05 -37.91
CA PRO A 347 6.45 -15.20 -37.49
C PRO A 347 5.52 -15.73 -38.58
N VAL A 348 5.74 -15.28 -39.82
CA VAL A 348 5.04 -15.79 -41.01
C VAL A 348 5.99 -15.84 -42.21
N ALA A 349 5.90 -16.90 -43.01
CA ALA A 349 6.64 -17.09 -44.25
C ALA A 349 5.77 -17.81 -45.28
N ALA A 350 6.02 -17.62 -46.58
CA ALA A 350 5.25 -18.28 -47.64
C ALA A 350 6.16 -18.80 -48.77
N SER A 351 5.59 -19.64 -49.65
CA SER A 351 6.26 -20.16 -50.84
C SER A 351 6.58 -19.10 -51.91
N GLY A 352 5.87 -17.98 -51.89
CA GLY A 352 6.00 -16.84 -52.79
C GLY A 352 4.83 -15.88 -52.62
N ASP A 353 4.83 -14.78 -53.38
CA ASP A 353 3.73 -13.82 -53.42
C ASP A 353 3.69 -13.04 -54.75
N ASP A 354 2.58 -12.34 -55.03
CA ASP A 354 2.38 -11.46 -56.19
C ASP A 354 2.56 -9.96 -55.86
N GLY A 355 3.29 -9.63 -54.78
CA GLY A 355 3.34 -8.30 -54.16
C GLY A 355 2.36 -8.13 -52.99
N ASN A 356 1.44 -9.09 -52.79
CA ASN A 356 0.62 -9.22 -51.59
C ASN A 356 1.34 -10.16 -50.60
N VAL A 357 2.14 -9.57 -49.72
CA VAL A 357 3.13 -10.26 -48.90
C VAL A 357 2.53 -11.07 -47.74
N PRO A 358 3.26 -12.08 -47.18
CA PRO A 358 2.76 -12.94 -46.11
C PRO A 358 2.39 -12.20 -44.81
N ALA A 359 3.04 -11.07 -44.51
CA ALA A 359 2.79 -10.29 -43.29
C ALA A 359 1.37 -9.73 -43.21
N ASN A 360 0.70 -9.53 -44.36
CA ASN A 360 -0.65 -8.98 -44.44
C ASN A 360 -1.71 -9.89 -43.80
N VAL A 361 -1.40 -11.16 -43.49
CA VAL A 361 -2.39 -12.05 -42.85
C VAL A 361 -2.41 -11.95 -41.33
N LEU A 362 -1.61 -11.05 -40.74
CA LEU A 362 -1.45 -10.88 -39.28
C LEU A 362 -1.72 -9.43 -38.82
N ASP A 363 -2.22 -8.57 -39.71
CA ASP A 363 -2.40 -7.13 -39.46
C ASP A 363 -3.82 -6.77 -38.97
N ASN A 364 -4.75 -7.75 -38.93
CA ASN A 364 -6.18 -7.56 -38.68
C ASN A 364 -6.90 -6.64 -39.68
N ASP A 365 -6.35 -6.42 -40.88
CA ASP A 365 -6.99 -5.69 -41.97
C ASP A 365 -7.48 -6.66 -43.06
N LEU A 366 -8.80 -6.89 -43.12
CA LEU A 366 -9.39 -7.77 -44.13
C LEU A 366 -9.29 -7.23 -45.57
N ASN A 367 -8.77 -6.02 -45.78
CA ASN A 367 -8.55 -5.43 -47.11
C ASN A 367 -7.16 -5.73 -47.68
N THR A 368 -6.18 -6.07 -46.84
CA THR A 368 -4.89 -6.57 -47.26
C THR A 368 -4.95 -8.10 -47.38
N ARG A 369 -4.01 -8.70 -48.10
CA ARG A 369 -3.95 -10.16 -48.26
C ARG A 369 -2.54 -10.65 -48.49
N TRP A 370 -2.34 -11.95 -48.32
CA TRP A 370 -1.31 -12.70 -49.02
C TRP A 370 -1.89 -13.33 -50.29
N SER A 371 -1.13 -13.47 -51.37
CA SER A 371 -1.59 -14.18 -52.58
C SER A 371 -0.49 -14.87 -53.38
N ALA A 372 -0.72 -16.13 -53.74
CA ALA A 372 0.15 -16.89 -54.64
C ALA A 372 -0.67 -17.83 -55.55
N SER A 373 -0.24 -17.98 -56.81
CA SER A 373 -0.93 -18.82 -57.81
C SER A 373 -0.27 -20.19 -57.94
N GLY A 374 -1.09 -21.23 -58.05
CA GLY A 374 -0.67 -22.60 -58.27
C GLY A 374 -1.11 -23.55 -57.15
N ASP A 375 -1.16 -24.84 -57.49
CA ASP A 375 -1.38 -25.90 -56.52
C ASP A 375 -0.12 -26.09 -55.65
N GLY A 376 -0.31 -26.27 -54.33
CA GLY A 376 0.76 -26.47 -53.37
C GLY A 376 1.47 -25.19 -52.90
N GLN A 377 0.93 -24.00 -53.20
CA GLN A 377 1.43 -22.77 -52.58
C GLN A 377 1.10 -22.78 -51.10
N TRP A 378 2.01 -22.31 -50.25
CA TRP A 378 1.85 -22.41 -48.82
C TRP A 378 2.18 -21.11 -48.10
N ILE A 379 1.52 -20.92 -46.96
CA ILE A 379 1.88 -19.92 -45.95
C ILE A 379 2.05 -20.63 -44.60
N SER A 380 3.05 -20.26 -43.84
CA SER A 380 3.47 -20.91 -42.60
C SER A 380 3.68 -19.90 -41.49
N PHE A 381 3.37 -20.31 -40.26
CA PHE A 381 3.37 -19.50 -39.05
C PHE A 381 4.28 -20.12 -38.02
N CYS A 382 5.26 -19.36 -37.52
CA CYS A 382 6.12 -19.75 -36.42
C CYS A 382 5.44 -19.38 -35.09
N LEU A 383 5.27 -20.34 -34.20
CA LEU A 383 4.61 -20.15 -32.91
C LEU A 383 5.58 -19.78 -31.79
N GLY A 384 6.88 -19.63 -32.10
CA GLY A 384 7.96 -19.40 -31.14
C GLY A 384 8.34 -20.69 -30.42
N ASP A 385 7.38 -21.31 -29.73
CA ASP A 385 7.52 -22.54 -28.96
C ASP A 385 6.73 -23.71 -29.57
N THR A 386 7.02 -24.93 -29.08
CA THR A 386 6.16 -26.08 -29.38
C THR A 386 4.92 -26.02 -28.49
N VAL A 387 3.77 -25.70 -29.09
CA VAL A 387 2.49 -25.51 -28.40
C VAL A 387 1.44 -26.47 -28.94
N GLY A 388 0.39 -26.74 -28.15
CA GLY A 388 -0.78 -27.45 -28.66
C GLY A 388 -1.55 -26.56 -29.62
N VAL A 389 -2.00 -27.09 -30.75
CA VAL A 389 -2.80 -26.37 -31.76
C VAL A 389 -4.01 -27.21 -32.10
N SER A 390 -5.21 -26.63 -31.98
CA SER A 390 -6.49 -27.32 -32.19
C SER A 390 -7.26 -26.84 -33.42
N GLY A 391 -6.79 -25.79 -34.09
CA GLY A 391 -7.47 -25.25 -35.26
C GLY A 391 -6.75 -24.06 -35.88
N VAL A 392 -7.30 -23.59 -37.00
CA VAL A 392 -6.95 -22.31 -37.61
C VAL A 392 -8.23 -21.56 -37.96
N GLN A 393 -8.19 -20.23 -37.86
CA GLN A 393 -9.21 -19.36 -38.44
C GLN A 393 -8.62 -18.66 -39.66
N ILE A 394 -9.33 -18.66 -40.77
CA ILE A 394 -8.85 -18.10 -42.03
C ILE A 394 -9.94 -17.25 -42.64
N ALA A 395 -9.61 -16.03 -43.02
CA ALA A 395 -10.42 -15.17 -43.87
C ALA A 395 -9.88 -15.23 -45.30
N PHE A 396 -10.78 -15.41 -46.27
CA PHE A 396 -10.42 -15.64 -47.66
C PHE A 396 -10.76 -14.44 -48.54
N TYR A 397 -9.82 -14.02 -49.38
CA TYR A 397 -10.06 -12.94 -50.33
C TYR A 397 -11.09 -13.35 -51.39
N ASN A 398 -12.17 -12.57 -51.51
CA ASN A 398 -13.37 -12.90 -52.28
C ASN A 398 -14.07 -14.18 -51.79
N GLY A 399 -13.95 -14.51 -50.49
CA GLY A 399 -14.56 -15.70 -49.87
C GLY A 399 -16.09 -15.74 -49.91
N ASN A 400 -16.76 -14.68 -50.35
CA ASN A 400 -18.21 -14.61 -50.56
C ASN A 400 -18.66 -14.98 -51.99
N VAL A 401 -17.73 -15.23 -52.91
CA VAL A 401 -18.03 -15.59 -54.31
C VAL A 401 -17.28 -16.82 -54.81
N ARG A 402 -16.32 -17.33 -54.03
CA ARG A 402 -15.54 -18.55 -54.33
C ARG A 402 -15.10 -19.23 -53.05
N ALA A 403 -14.99 -20.56 -53.10
CA ALA A 403 -14.46 -21.36 -52.00
C ALA A 403 -12.99 -21.74 -52.27
N SER A 404 -12.14 -21.65 -51.25
CA SER A 404 -10.74 -22.03 -51.29
C SER A 404 -10.55 -23.45 -50.80
N LEU A 405 -9.65 -24.20 -51.43
CA LEU A 405 -9.30 -25.59 -51.10
C LEU A 405 -7.91 -25.59 -50.45
N PHE A 406 -7.73 -26.27 -49.33
CA PHE A 406 -6.45 -26.29 -48.61
C PHE A 406 -6.31 -27.45 -47.63
N ASP A 407 -5.07 -27.74 -47.27
CA ASP A 407 -4.70 -28.60 -46.14
C ASP A 407 -4.11 -27.75 -45.01
N VAL A 408 -4.19 -28.25 -43.78
CA VAL A 408 -3.48 -27.70 -42.62
C VAL A 408 -2.42 -28.69 -42.18
N GLN A 409 -1.19 -28.21 -42.10
CA GLN A 409 0.00 -28.98 -41.78
C GLN A 409 0.69 -28.40 -40.56
N TYR A 410 1.49 -29.22 -39.89
CA TYR A 410 2.26 -28.82 -38.72
C TYR A 410 3.68 -29.39 -38.77
N SER A 411 4.59 -28.75 -38.05
CA SER A 411 5.97 -29.17 -37.91
C SER A 411 6.53 -28.84 -36.52
N LEU A 412 7.47 -29.67 -36.06
CA LEU A 412 8.26 -29.45 -34.86
C LEU A 412 9.67 -28.91 -35.15
N ASP A 413 10.10 -28.92 -36.42
CA ASP A 413 11.46 -28.57 -36.84
C ASP A 413 11.50 -27.55 -38.01
N GLY A 414 10.36 -27.21 -38.60
CA GLY A 414 10.22 -26.27 -39.72
C GLY A 414 10.55 -26.86 -41.11
N SER A 415 10.95 -28.14 -41.18
CA SER A 415 11.39 -28.82 -42.40
C SER A 415 10.58 -30.09 -42.73
N SER A 416 10.19 -30.84 -41.70
CA SER A 416 9.37 -32.04 -41.77
C SER A 416 7.91 -31.70 -41.49
N TRP A 417 7.01 -31.90 -42.45
CA TRP A 417 5.62 -31.49 -42.35
C TRP A 417 4.67 -32.68 -42.29
N LEU A 418 3.75 -32.66 -41.32
CA LEU A 418 2.68 -33.64 -41.14
C LEU A 418 1.33 -32.96 -41.35
N ASN A 419 0.32 -33.70 -41.80
CA ASN A 419 -1.03 -33.15 -41.98
C ASN A 419 -1.78 -33.17 -40.64
N ALA A 420 -2.23 -31.99 -40.18
CA ALA A 420 -3.20 -31.86 -39.09
C ALA A 420 -4.64 -32.04 -39.62
N SER A 421 -4.89 -31.60 -40.85
CA SER A 421 -6.16 -31.77 -41.55
C SER A 421 -5.95 -31.74 -43.05
N VAL A 422 -6.67 -32.58 -43.80
CA VAL A 422 -6.61 -32.64 -45.27
C VAL A 422 -7.97 -32.36 -45.92
N GLY A 423 -7.96 -31.86 -47.16
CA GLY A 423 -9.13 -31.65 -48.00
C GLY A 423 -10.12 -30.64 -47.43
N ARG A 424 -9.64 -29.58 -46.76
CA ARG A 424 -10.52 -28.52 -46.26
C ARG A 424 -10.97 -27.62 -47.39
N GLN A 425 -12.21 -27.12 -47.26
CA GLN A 425 -12.79 -26.16 -48.18
C GLN A 425 -13.46 -25.04 -47.37
N SER A 426 -13.26 -23.79 -47.77
CA SER A 426 -13.99 -22.66 -47.19
C SER A 426 -15.45 -22.62 -47.66
N SER A 427 -16.29 -21.86 -46.95
CA SER A 427 -17.74 -21.82 -47.18
C SER A 427 -18.13 -21.24 -48.54
N GLY A 428 -17.34 -20.30 -49.07
CA GLY A 428 -17.73 -19.51 -50.24
C GLY A 428 -18.86 -18.50 -49.97
N ALA A 429 -19.24 -18.28 -48.70
CA ALA A 429 -20.40 -17.49 -48.30
C ALA A 429 -20.07 -16.14 -47.65
N GLY A 430 -18.80 -15.87 -47.30
CA GLY A 430 -18.41 -14.65 -46.58
C GLY A 430 -16.92 -14.36 -46.61
N THR A 431 -16.56 -13.13 -46.23
CA THR A 431 -15.16 -12.67 -46.13
C THR A 431 -14.64 -12.61 -44.69
N ALA A 432 -15.47 -12.99 -43.72
CA ALA A 432 -15.07 -13.07 -42.31
C ALA A 432 -14.19 -14.30 -42.04
N LEU A 433 -13.53 -14.33 -40.88
CA LEU A 433 -12.78 -15.49 -40.40
C LEU A 433 -13.69 -16.72 -40.28
N GLU A 434 -13.34 -17.77 -41.00
CA GLU A 434 -13.94 -19.09 -40.87
C GLU A 434 -13.06 -19.97 -39.99
N THR A 435 -13.65 -20.81 -39.14
CA THR A 435 -12.92 -21.66 -38.18
C THR A 435 -12.81 -23.10 -38.67
N PHE A 436 -11.59 -23.63 -38.68
CA PHE A 436 -11.26 -25.00 -39.12
C PHE A 436 -10.54 -25.74 -38.00
N ASN A 437 -11.32 -26.45 -37.17
CA ASN A 437 -10.78 -27.26 -36.07
C ASN A 437 -10.21 -28.59 -36.58
N PHE A 438 -9.24 -29.15 -35.85
CA PHE A 438 -8.70 -30.48 -36.05
C PHE A 438 -8.32 -31.11 -34.70
N THR A 439 -8.01 -32.41 -34.69
CA THR A 439 -7.50 -33.07 -33.47
C THR A 439 -6.24 -32.35 -33.00
N PRO A 440 -6.14 -31.92 -31.73
CA PRO A 440 -5.00 -31.14 -31.27
C PRO A 440 -3.65 -31.82 -31.55
N VAL A 441 -2.69 -31.05 -32.07
CA VAL A 441 -1.33 -31.50 -32.36
C VAL A 441 -0.33 -30.60 -31.64
N GLN A 442 0.82 -31.14 -31.25
CA GLN A 442 1.95 -30.32 -30.82
C GLN A 442 2.66 -29.78 -32.06
N ALA A 443 2.75 -28.46 -32.17
CA ALA A 443 3.32 -27.77 -33.31
C ALA A 443 4.16 -26.59 -32.85
N LYS A 444 5.29 -26.39 -33.52
CA LYS A 444 6.04 -25.13 -33.47
C LYS A 444 5.85 -24.30 -34.73
N TRP A 445 5.48 -24.97 -35.83
CA TRP A 445 5.02 -24.33 -37.04
C TRP A 445 3.68 -24.89 -37.48
N ILE A 446 2.81 -24.03 -37.99
CA ILE A 446 1.60 -24.39 -38.73
C ILE A 446 1.73 -23.91 -40.17
N ARG A 447 1.29 -24.69 -41.14
CA ARG A 447 1.30 -24.34 -42.57
C ARG A 447 -0.05 -24.61 -43.18
N ILE A 448 -0.56 -23.62 -43.91
CA ILE A 448 -1.72 -23.79 -44.78
C ILE A 448 -1.18 -24.06 -46.17
N LEU A 449 -1.46 -25.25 -46.71
CA LEU A 449 -1.09 -25.67 -48.05
C LEU A 449 -2.32 -25.48 -48.95
N GLY A 450 -2.28 -24.50 -49.84
CA GLY A 450 -3.40 -24.14 -50.71
C GLY A 450 -3.43 -24.93 -52.02
N HIS A 451 -4.64 -25.26 -52.47
CA HIS A 451 -4.94 -26.01 -53.70
C HIS A 451 -5.77 -25.16 -54.69
N GLY A 452 -5.70 -23.83 -54.57
CA GLY A 452 -6.48 -22.88 -55.35
C GLY A 452 -7.89 -22.68 -54.79
N ASN A 453 -8.81 -22.30 -55.66
CA ASN A 453 -10.21 -22.04 -55.33
C ASN A 453 -11.15 -22.54 -56.45
N THR A 454 -12.45 -22.47 -56.22
CA THR A 454 -13.48 -22.94 -57.17
C THR A 454 -13.53 -22.22 -58.51
N VAL A 455 -12.74 -21.16 -58.71
CA VAL A 455 -12.70 -20.38 -59.96
C VAL A 455 -11.34 -20.49 -60.66
N ASN A 456 -10.23 -20.51 -59.91
CA ASN A 456 -8.88 -20.53 -60.46
C ASN A 456 -7.84 -21.04 -59.44
N ALA A 457 -6.58 -21.14 -59.86
CA ALA A 457 -5.48 -21.70 -59.06
C ALA A 457 -4.92 -20.75 -57.97
N TRP A 458 -5.54 -19.59 -57.70
CA TRP A 458 -5.02 -18.64 -56.72
C TRP A 458 -5.36 -19.01 -55.27
N ASN A 459 -4.38 -18.89 -54.40
CA ASN A 459 -4.51 -19.00 -52.94
C ASN A 459 -4.38 -17.59 -52.38
N SER A 460 -5.43 -17.09 -51.73
CA SER A 460 -5.47 -15.70 -51.27
C SER A 460 -6.16 -15.60 -49.91
N TYR A 461 -5.39 -15.28 -48.87
CA TYR A 461 -5.87 -15.18 -47.49
C TYR A 461 -5.69 -13.76 -47.00
N THR A 462 -6.74 -13.19 -46.39
CA THR A 462 -6.72 -11.82 -45.86
C THR A 462 -6.29 -11.80 -44.40
N GLU A 463 -6.61 -12.82 -43.61
CA GLU A 463 -6.21 -12.92 -42.20
C GLU A 463 -6.13 -14.40 -41.80
N VAL A 464 -5.16 -14.75 -40.95
CA VAL A 464 -5.02 -16.10 -40.42
C VAL A 464 -4.71 -16.06 -38.92
N LYS A 465 -5.51 -16.77 -38.13
CA LYS A 465 -5.28 -16.95 -36.69
C LYS A 465 -5.05 -18.42 -36.38
N VAL A 466 -3.92 -18.75 -35.79
CA VAL A 466 -3.66 -20.10 -35.29
C VAL A 466 -4.35 -20.27 -33.94
N GLN A 467 -5.26 -21.23 -33.83
CA GLN A 467 -5.91 -21.55 -32.58
C GLN A 467 -5.01 -22.49 -31.80
N GLN A 468 -4.14 -21.89 -31.00
CA GLN A 468 -3.41 -22.63 -29.99
C GLN A 468 -4.42 -23.21 -28.99
N GLN A 469 -4.26 -24.48 -28.68
CA GLN A 469 -4.88 -25.06 -27.50
C GLN A 469 -4.32 -24.26 -26.33
N GLN A 470 -5.15 -23.41 -25.70
CA GLN A 470 -4.73 -22.75 -24.47
C GLN A 470 -4.24 -23.85 -23.53
N GLY A 471 -2.96 -23.80 -23.19
CA GLY A 471 -2.43 -24.67 -22.15
C GLY A 471 -3.27 -24.43 -20.92
N ASN A 472 -3.73 -25.51 -20.29
CA ASN A 472 -4.62 -25.41 -19.15
C ASN A 472 -4.02 -24.46 -18.10
N ILE A 473 -4.69 -23.34 -17.85
CA ILE A 473 -4.24 -22.35 -16.86
C ILE A 473 -4.61 -22.92 -15.50
N ALA A 474 -3.63 -23.08 -14.61
CA ALA A 474 -3.94 -23.58 -13.28
C ALA A 474 -4.92 -22.62 -12.56
N PRO A 475 -5.87 -23.14 -11.76
CA PRO A 475 -6.92 -22.32 -11.18
C PRO A 475 -6.34 -21.33 -10.19
N THR A 476 -7.01 -20.21 -9.95
CA THR A 476 -6.71 -19.33 -8.82
C THR A 476 -7.36 -19.86 -7.54
N VAL A 477 -6.71 -19.66 -6.39
CA VAL A 477 -7.31 -19.96 -5.09
C VAL A 477 -6.79 -19.05 -3.98
N SER A 478 -7.69 -18.58 -3.13
CA SER A 478 -7.37 -17.84 -1.91
C SER A 478 -8.30 -18.21 -0.77
N ILE A 479 -7.76 -18.31 0.45
CA ILE A 479 -8.57 -18.40 1.66
C ILE A 479 -9.13 -17.01 1.95
N THR A 480 -10.46 -16.89 2.05
CA THR A 480 -11.17 -15.65 2.37
C THR A 480 -11.57 -15.58 3.84
N SER A 481 -11.65 -16.72 4.51
CA SER A 481 -11.84 -16.85 5.95
C SER A 481 -11.20 -18.15 6.42
N PRO A 482 -10.51 -18.20 7.57
CA PRO A 482 -10.23 -17.08 8.46
C PRO A 482 -9.29 -16.04 7.84
N ALA A 483 -9.31 -14.81 8.38
CA ALA A 483 -8.33 -13.80 8.01
C ALA A 483 -6.93 -14.22 8.52
N ASN A 484 -5.87 -13.74 7.84
CA ASN A 484 -4.51 -13.98 8.32
C ASN A 484 -4.31 -13.36 9.71
N ASN A 485 -3.73 -14.14 10.61
CA ASN A 485 -3.58 -13.90 12.04
C ASN A 485 -4.89 -13.91 12.86
N ALA A 486 -5.96 -14.53 12.38
CA ALA A 486 -7.17 -14.70 13.19
C ALA A 486 -6.89 -15.54 14.43
N SER A 487 -7.47 -15.13 15.55
CA SER A 487 -7.43 -15.82 16.84
C SER A 487 -8.75 -16.55 17.11
N PHE A 488 -8.67 -17.68 17.81
CA PHE A 488 -9.81 -18.46 18.28
C PHE A 488 -9.55 -18.96 19.70
N THR A 489 -10.57 -19.53 20.34
CA THR A 489 -10.45 -20.14 21.67
C THR A 489 -10.75 -21.64 21.61
N ALA A 490 -9.88 -22.46 22.20
CA ALA A 490 -10.04 -23.91 22.22
C ALA A 490 -11.19 -24.38 23.14
N PRO A 491 -11.93 -25.44 22.77
CA PRO A 491 -11.89 -26.10 21.47
C PRO A 491 -12.56 -25.21 20.41
N ALA A 492 -11.82 -24.85 19.36
CA ALA A 492 -12.35 -23.97 18.32
C ALA A 492 -13.02 -24.79 17.20
N SER A 493 -14.00 -24.17 16.54
CA SER A 493 -14.53 -24.62 15.25
C SER A 493 -14.20 -23.57 14.21
N VAL A 494 -13.19 -23.85 13.38
CA VAL A 494 -12.65 -22.91 12.39
C VAL A 494 -13.30 -23.19 11.03
N VAL A 495 -14.10 -22.24 10.54
CA VAL A 495 -14.66 -22.31 9.18
C VAL A 495 -13.65 -21.74 8.20
N ILE A 496 -13.18 -22.56 7.27
CA ILE A 496 -12.24 -22.21 6.22
C ILE A 496 -13.03 -22.05 4.92
N ASN A 497 -13.17 -20.81 4.45
CA ASN A 497 -13.77 -20.47 3.17
C ASN A 497 -12.67 -20.12 2.19
N ALA A 498 -12.79 -20.60 0.95
CA ALA A 498 -11.90 -20.25 -0.13
C ALA A 498 -12.68 -19.78 -1.37
N ASN A 499 -12.11 -18.79 -2.06
CA ASN A 499 -12.51 -18.47 -3.42
C ASN A 499 -11.54 -19.16 -4.36
N ALA A 500 -12.07 -20.01 -5.23
CA ALA A 500 -11.31 -20.60 -6.31
C ALA A 500 -12.06 -20.38 -7.63
N ALA A 501 -11.33 -20.00 -8.66
CA ALA A 501 -11.86 -19.74 -9.99
C ALA A 501 -10.83 -20.18 -11.02
N ASP A 502 -11.32 -20.70 -12.13
CA ASP A 502 -10.50 -21.18 -13.23
C ASP A 502 -10.81 -20.36 -14.48
N ALA A 503 -9.79 -19.90 -15.19
CA ALA A 503 -9.94 -18.88 -16.23
C ALA A 503 -10.37 -19.49 -17.57
N ASP A 504 -9.99 -20.74 -17.82
CA ASP A 504 -10.21 -21.50 -19.05
C ASP A 504 -11.01 -22.79 -18.83
N GLY A 505 -11.38 -23.10 -17.58
CA GLY A 505 -12.16 -24.28 -17.22
C GLY A 505 -13.01 -24.12 -15.96
N THR A 506 -13.09 -25.20 -15.19
CA THR A 506 -13.86 -25.29 -13.95
C THR A 506 -13.01 -25.93 -12.86
N VAL A 507 -13.12 -25.41 -11.64
CA VAL A 507 -12.49 -26.02 -10.46
C VAL A 507 -13.26 -27.30 -10.09
N THR A 508 -12.58 -28.45 -10.09
CA THR A 508 -13.16 -29.75 -9.71
C THR A 508 -13.18 -29.98 -8.21
N LYS A 509 -12.18 -29.45 -7.49
CA LYS A 509 -12.15 -29.49 -6.01
C LYS A 509 -11.22 -28.43 -5.41
N VAL A 510 -11.48 -28.08 -4.16
CA VAL A 510 -10.58 -27.33 -3.27
C VAL A 510 -10.30 -28.16 -2.02
N GLU A 511 -9.02 -28.44 -1.77
CA GLU A 511 -8.52 -29.17 -0.59
C GLU A 511 -7.97 -28.17 0.44
N PHE A 512 -8.25 -28.38 1.73
CA PHE A 512 -7.80 -27.52 2.83
C PHE A 512 -6.77 -28.23 3.69
N PHE A 513 -5.70 -27.53 4.08
CA PHE A 513 -4.56 -28.10 4.80
C PHE A 513 -4.17 -27.27 6.03
N ASN A 514 -3.55 -27.94 7.02
CA ASN A 514 -2.75 -27.35 8.09
C ASN A 514 -1.30 -27.84 7.94
N GLY A 515 -0.39 -26.96 7.51
CA GLY A 515 0.95 -27.35 7.06
C GLY A 515 0.87 -28.41 5.95
N ALA A 516 1.49 -29.56 6.16
CA ALA A 516 1.42 -30.70 5.22
C ALA A 516 0.19 -31.60 5.42
N THR A 517 -0.61 -31.40 6.48
CA THR A 517 -1.72 -32.29 6.84
C THR A 517 -3.01 -31.83 6.15
N LYS A 518 -3.63 -32.69 5.35
CA LYS A 518 -4.95 -32.41 4.76
C LYS A 518 -6.04 -32.47 5.84
N LEU A 519 -6.83 -31.40 5.93
CA LEU A 519 -7.95 -31.27 6.86
C LEU A 519 -9.27 -31.76 6.24
N GLY A 520 -9.53 -31.40 4.98
CA GLY A 520 -10.78 -31.69 4.28
C GLY A 520 -10.78 -31.18 2.84
N GLU A 521 -11.92 -31.29 2.14
CA GLU A 521 -12.09 -30.79 0.77
C GLU A 521 -13.54 -30.41 0.46
N ALA A 522 -13.74 -29.59 -0.58
CA ALA A 522 -15.03 -29.25 -1.14
C ALA A 522 -14.98 -29.38 -2.67
N SER A 523 -15.96 -30.06 -3.27
CA SER A 523 -16.03 -30.32 -4.72
C SER A 523 -16.92 -29.35 -5.49
N SER A 524 -17.53 -28.36 -4.81
CA SER A 524 -18.40 -27.36 -5.44
C SER A 524 -18.43 -26.06 -4.64
N SER A 525 -18.61 -24.93 -5.33
CA SER A 525 -18.78 -23.62 -4.70
C SER A 525 -20.13 -23.52 -3.96
N PRO A 526 -20.19 -22.87 -2.77
CA PRO A 526 -19.10 -22.22 -2.04
C PRO A 526 -18.11 -23.22 -1.43
N TYR A 527 -16.82 -23.04 -1.69
CA TYR A 527 -15.77 -23.91 -1.16
C TYR A 527 -15.54 -23.59 0.33
N SER A 528 -16.09 -24.43 1.20
CA SER A 528 -16.05 -24.25 2.64
C SER A 528 -15.76 -25.57 3.35
N TYR A 529 -14.94 -25.52 4.41
CA TYR A 529 -14.68 -26.64 5.28
C TYR A 529 -14.66 -26.18 6.74
N THR A 530 -15.33 -26.91 7.64
CA THR A 530 -15.32 -26.62 9.08
C THR A 530 -14.39 -27.58 9.81
N TRP A 531 -13.29 -27.05 10.34
CA TRP A 531 -12.34 -27.78 11.17
C TRP A 531 -12.76 -27.68 12.65
N ASN A 532 -13.29 -28.78 13.20
CA ASN A 532 -13.85 -28.82 14.55
C ASN A 532 -12.83 -29.27 15.61
N ASN A 533 -13.10 -28.92 16.86
CA ASN A 533 -12.34 -29.34 18.04
C ASN A 533 -10.85 -29.01 17.96
N VAL A 534 -10.51 -27.85 17.38
CA VAL A 534 -9.12 -27.41 17.24
C VAL A 534 -8.59 -27.03 18.62
N SER A 535 -7.50 -27.68 19.04
CA SER A 535 -6.82 -27.45 20.32
C SER A 535 -6.08 -26.11 20.32
N ALA A 536 -5.59 -25.70 21.50
CA ALA A 536 -4.72 -24.53 21.57
C ALA A 536 -3.41 -24.76 20.78
N GLY A 537 -2.99 -23.77 20.00
CA GLY A 537 -1.80 -23.87 19.14
C GLY A 537 -1.79 -22.83 18.03
N ASN A 538 -0.68 -22.76 17.30
CA ASN A 538 -0.56 -21.97 16.07
C ASN A 538 -0.66 -22.90 14.85
N TYR A 539 -1.44 -22.48 13.85
CA TYR A 539 -1.73 -23.28 12.68
C TYR A 539 -1.50 -22.50 11.40
N LEU A 540 -1.07 -23.20 10.36
CA LEU A 540 -0.76 -22.63 9.05
C LEU A 540 -1.70 -23.22 8.01
N LEU A 541 -2.72 -22.46 7.63
CA LEU A 541 -3.75 -22.92 6.72
C LEU A 541 -3.41 -22.61 5.26
N THR A 542 -3.62 -23.57 4.37
CA THR A 542 -3.57 -23.37 2.91
C THR A 542 -4.75 -24.06 2.23
N ALA A 543 -5.16 -23.54 1.08
CA ALA A 543 -6.14 -24.16 0.20
C ALA A 543 -5.50 -24.49 -1.14
N LYS A 544 -5.76 -25.69 -1.68
CA LYS A 544 -5.28 -26.13 -2.99
C LYS A 544 -6.47 -26.37 -3.90
N ALA A 545 -6.58 -25.60 -4.99
CA ALA A 545 -7.58 -25.83 -6.02
C ALA A 545 -7.04 -26.76 -7.11
N THR A 546 -7.90 -27.63 -7.64
CA THR A 546 -7.64 -28.50 -8.81
C THR A 546 -8.71 -28.23 -9.86
N ASP A 547 -8.33 -28.08 -11.12
CA ASP A 547 -9.26 -27.86 -12.25
C ASP A 547 -9.71 -29.17 -12.92
N ASN A 548 -10.46 -29.07 -14.02
CA ASN A 548 -10.96 -30.19 -14.83
C ASN A 548 -9.92 -30.83 -15.75
N SER A 549 -8.71 -30.28 -15.82
CA SER A 549 -7.55 -30.86 -16.52
C SER A 549 -6.46 -31.33 -15.55
N ASN A 550 -6.75 -31.33 -14.25
CA ASN A 550 -5.88 -31.70 -13.12
C ASN A 550 -4.70 -30.75 -12.82
N ALA A 551 -4.66 -29.52 -13.35
CA ALA A 551 -3.68 -28.57 -12.85
C ALA A 551 -4.11 -28.01 -11.49
N THR A 552 -3.13 -27.55 -10.71
CA THR A 552 -3.36 -27.19 -9.31
C THR A 552 -2.60 -25.95 -8.91
N THR A 553 -3.24 -25.13 -8.06
CA THR A 553 -2.61 -23.98 -7.39
C THR A 553 -2.85 -24.07 -5.90
N THR A 554 -1.85 -23.66 -5.10
CA THR A 554 -1.97 -23.55 -3.65
C THR A 554 -2.00 -22.07 -3.27
N SER A 555 -2.90 -21.71 -2.36
CA SER A 555 -3.06 -20.34 -1.87
C SER A 555 -1.83 -19.87 -1.09
N ALA A 556 -1.72 -18.56 -0.87
CA ALA A 556 -0.90 -18.03 0.20
C ALA A 556 -1.32 -18.65 1.55
N ALA A 557 -0.36 -18.79 2.46
CA ALA A 557 -0.63 -19.35 3.77
C ALA A 557 -1.31 -18.34 4.70
N VAL A 558 -2.33 -18.79 5.42
CA VAL A 558 -3.07 -18.04 6.43
C VAL A 558 -2.68 -18.57 7.79
N ASN A 559 -2.01 -17.75 8.60
CA ASN A 559 -1.68 -18.08 9.98
C ASN A 559 -2.91 -17.87 10.85
N ILE A 560 -3.20 -18.81 11.75
CA ILE A 560 -4.18 -18.61 12.81
C ILE A 560 -3.61 -19.07 14.14
N SER A 561 -4.12 -18.49 15.22
CA SER A 561 -3.84 -18.95 16.58
C SER A 561 -5.13 -19.43 17.23
N VAL A 562 -5.02 -20.50 18.01
CA VAL A 562 -6.08 -20.94 18.91
C VAL A 562 -5.51 -20.83 20.31
N ALA A 563 -6.03 -19.90 21.09
CA ALA A 563 -5.68 -19.72 22.49
C ALA A 563 -6.36 -20.81 23.34
N ALA A 564 -5.75 -21.13 24.49
CA ALA A 564 -6.44 -21.91 25.50
C ALA A 564 -7.67 -21.12 26.02
N PRO A 565 -8.75 -21.79 26.45
CA PRO A 565 -9.87 -21.10 27.06
C PRO A 565 -9.42 -20.29 28.28
N PRO A 566 -10.02 -19.11 28.55
CA PRO A 566 -9.72 -18.35 29.75
C PRO A 566 -9.91 -19.22 30.98
N SER A 567 -9.00 -19.11 31.94
CA SER A 567 -8.95 -19.95 33.15
C SER A 567 -10.14 -19.76 34.11
N CYS A 568 -11.05 -18.81 33.83
CA CYS A 568 -12.11 -18.36 34.74
C CYS A 568 -13.11 -17.44 34.00
N SER A 569 -14.34 -17.37 34.51
CA SER A 569 -15.34 -16.39 34.02
C SER A 569 -14.91 -14.96 34.38
N PRO A 570 -15.04 -13.99 33.46
CA PRO A 570 -14.56 -12.63 33.65
C PRO A 570 -15.17 -11.94 34.87
N VAL A 571 -16.47 -12.12 35.04
CA VAL A 571 -17.21 -11.65 36.21
C VAL A 571 -18.25 -12.70 36.62
N THR A 572 -18.47 -12.84 37.92
CA THR A 572 -19.50 -13.68 38.55
C THR A 572 -20.05 -12.97 39.77
N ALA A 573 -21.25 -13.32 40.23
CA ALA A 573 -21.81 -12.76 41.46
C ALA A 573 -22.57 -13.83 42.26
N SER A 574 -22.89 -13.49 43.51
CA SER A 574 -23.68 -14.35 44.40
C SER A 574 -25.13 -14.57 43.93
N ALA A 575 -25.74 -13.56 43.32
CA ALA A 575 -27.10 -13.55 42.79
C ALA A 575 -27.31 -12.37 41.82
N ASP A 576 -28.45 -12.33 41.13
CA ASP A 576 -28.94 -11.14 40.40
C ASP A 576 -30.49 -11.13 40.31
N ASP A 577 -31.08 -9.96 40.00
CA ASP A 577 -32.53 -9.76 39.81
C ASP A 577 -32.95 -9.72 38.31
N GLY A 578 -32.12 -10.25 37.42
CA GLY A 578 -32.19 -10.05 35.97
C GLY A 578 -31.27 -8.93 35.45
N ASN A 579 -30.69 -8.13 36.36
CA ASN A 579 -29.57 -7.23 36.08
C ASN A 579 -28.26 -7.97 36.36
N VAL A 580 -27.73 -8.63 35.34
CA VAL A 580 -26.68 -9.66 35.45
C VAL A 580 -25.27 -9.09 35.72
N PRO A 581 -24.32 -9.88 36.25
CA PRO A 581 -22.97 -9.41 36.58
C PRO A 581 -22.17 -8.84 35.40
N ALA A 582 -22.43 -9.31 34.18
CA ALA A 582 -21.75 -8.84 32.97
C ALA A 582 -21.99 -7.34 32.66
N ASN A 583 -23.09 -6.76 33.16
CA ASN A 583 -23.44 -5.37 32.94
C ASN A 583 -22.46 -4.39 33.59
N VAL A 584 -21.59 -4.83 34.50
CA VAL A 584 -20.60 -3.92 35.13
C VAL A 584 -19.31 -3.77 34.32
N LEU A 585 -19.24 -4.38 33.13
CA LEU A 585 -18.06 -4.41 32.27
C LEU A 585 -18.34 -3.91 30.84
N ASP A 586 -19.55 -3.42 30.57
CA ASP A 586 -20.02 -3.07 29.23
C ASP A 586 -19.76 -1.59 28.86
N ASN A 587 -19.21 -0.79 29.79
CA ASN A 587 -19.04 0.66 29.67
C ASN A 587 -20.36 1.43 29.47
N ASP A 588 -21.51 0.84 29.78
CA ASP A 588 -22.82 1.50 29.76
C ASP A 588 -23.32 1.75 31.18
N LEU A 589 -23.15 2.99 31.66
CA LEU A 589 -23.63 3.39 32.99
C LEU A 589 -25.16 3.31 33.18
N ASN A 590 -25.94 2.97 32.13
CA ASN A 590 -27.38 2.76 32.20
C ASN A 590 -27.78 1.31 32.50
N THR A 591 -26.89 0.35 32.30
CA THR A 591 -27.06 -1.03 32.74
C THR A 591 -26.45 -1.18 34.14
N ARG A 592 -26.77 -2.26 34.86
CA ARG A 592 -26.21 -2.51 36.19
C ARG A 592 -26.19 -3.99 36.52
N TRP A 593 -25.40 -4.37 37.51
CA TRP A 593 -25.65 -5.56 38.32
C TRP A 593 -26.44 -5.17 39.57
N SER A 594 -27.37 -6.02 40.01
CA SER A 594 -28.14 -5.79 41.24
C SER A 594 -28.43 -7.08 42.02
N ALA A 595 -28.16 -7.06 43.33
CA ALA A 595 -28.58 -8.10 44.27
C ALA A 595 -28.98 -7.51 45.62
N SER A 596 -29.96 -8.11 46.29
CA SER A 596 -30.48 -7.66 47.60
C SER A 596 -29.92 -8.51 48.73
N GLY A 597 -29.51 -7.86 49.82
CA GLY A 597 -29.04 -8.50 51.04
C GLY A 597 -27.64 -8.05 51.44
N ASP A 598 -27.34 -8.20 52.72
CA ASP A 598 -25.98 -7.99 53.24
C ASP A 598 -25.06 -9.14 52.80
N GLY A 599 -23.82 -8.82 52.43
CA GLY A 599 -22.81 -9.79 52.00
C GLY A 599 -22.97 -10.31 50.56
N GLN A 600 -23.84 -9.69 49.74
CA GLN A 600 -23.89 -10.01 48.31
C GLN A 600 -22.58 -9.57 47.65
N TRP A 601 -22.04 -10.38 46.76
CA TRP A 601 -20.72 -10.12 46.19
C TRP A 601 -20.72 -10.21 44.67
N ILE A 602 -19.81 -9.44 44.07
CA ILE A 602 -19.43 -9.55 42.66
C ILE A 602 -17.92 -9.75 42.58
N GLN A 603 -17.49 -10.65 41.70
CA GLN A 603 -16.13 -11.16 41.61
C GLN A 603 -15.62 -11.08 40.18
N PHE A 604 -14.38 -10.59 40.04
CA PHE A 604 -13.67 -10.39 38.79
C PHE A 604 -12.48 -11.33 38.72
N CYS A 605 -12.29 -11.97 37.58
CA CYS A 605 -11.07 -12.71 37.31
C CYS A 605 -10.09 -11.86 36.49
N LEU A 606 -8.83 -11.78 36.94
CA LEU A 606 -7.80 -10.93 36.34
C LEU A 606 -6.86 -11.69 35.38
N GLY A 607 -7.11 -12.98 35.17
CA GLY A 607 -6.36 -13.83 34.25
C GLY A 607 -5.76 -15.08 34.90
N THR A 608 -4.76 -15.66 34.22
CA THR A 608 -4.11 -16.92 34.63
C THR A 608 -3.11 -16.75 35.77
N ASP A 609 -2.48 -15.58 35.88
CA ASP A 609 -1.40 -15.30 36.81
C ASP A 609 -1.77 -14.20 37.82
N PRO A 610 -1.27 -14.23 39.06
CA PRO A 610 -1.56 -13.17 40.03
C PRO A 610 -1.00 -11.84 39.55
N VAL A 611 -1.83 -10.80 39.58
CA VAL A 611 -1.45 -9.42 39.25
C VAL A 611 -1.49 -8.55 40.51
N SER A 612 -0.73 -7.47 40.54
CA SER A 612 -0.75 -6.54 41.67
C SER A 612 -1.95 -5.61 41.56
N VAL A 613 -2.98 -5.85 42.38
CA VAL A 613 -4.20 -5.05 42.47
C VAL A 613 -3.96 -3.87 43.40
N THR A 614 -4.19 -2.66 42.92
CA THR A 614 -3.90 -1.41 43.64
C THR A 614 -5.17 -0.65 44.06
N GLY A 615 -6.33 -1.03 43.51
CA GLY A 615 -7.60 -0.37 43.78
C GLY A 615 -8.73 -0.89 42.92
N VAL A 616 -9.91 -0.32 43.13
CA VAL A 616 -11.09 -0.49 42.28
C VAL A 616 -11.69 0.87 41.98
N GLN A 617 -12.30 1.00 40.80
CA GLN A 617 -13.20 2.09 40.48
C GLN A 617 -14.62 1.53 40.35
N ILE A 618 -15.59 2.17 40.97
CA ILE A 618 -16.98 1.70 40.98
C ILE A 618 -17.92 2.87 40.71
N ALA A 619 -18.83 2.69 39.76
CA ALA A 619 -19.97 3.56 39.55
C ALA A 619 -21.20 2.90 40.19
N PHE A 620 -21.92 3.65 41.02
CA PHE A 620 -23.03 3.14 41.80
C PHE A 620 -24.38 3.59 41.20
N TYR A 621 -25.33 2.67 41.12
CA TYR A 621 -26.69 3.01 40.67
C TYR A 621 -27.36 3.97 41.65
N ASN A 622 -27.85 5.12 41.17
CA ASN A 622 -28.31 6.24 41.99
C ASN A 622 -27.26 6.74 43.00
N GLY A 623 -25.97 6.62 42.67
CA GLY A 623 -24.85 7.01 43.53
C GLY A 623 -24.78 8.51 43.85
N ASN A 624 -25.56 9.35 43.16
CA ASN A 624 -25.74 10.76 43.46
C ASN A 624 -26.78 11.07 44.55
N VAL A 625 -27.51 10.07 45.02
CA VAL A 625 -28.53 10.21 46.08
C VAL A 625 -28.46 9.09 47.13
N ARG A 626 -27.58 8.10 46.95
CA ARG A 626 -27.37 6.98 47.90
C ARG A 626 -25.88 6.71 48.08
N ALA A 627 -25.44 6.60 49.32
CA ALA A 627 -24.11 6.09 49.64
C ALA A 627 -24.20 4.57 49.81
N SER A 628 -23.26 3.82 49.22
CA SER A 628 -23.18 2.36 49.31
C SER A 628 -21.98 1.94 50.16
N THR A 629 -22.13 0.91 50.98
CA THR A 629 -21.05 0.37 51.83
C THR A 629 -20.57 -0.96 51.28
N PHE A 630 -19.25 -1.17 51.21
CA PHE A 630 -18.66 -2.38 50.65
C PHE A 630 -17.23 -2.64 51.13
N ASP A 631 -16.81 -3.90 51.01
CA ASP A 631 -15.43 -4.36 51.15
C ASP A 631 -14.84 -4.75 49.79
N VAL A 632 -13.51 -4.74 49.71
CA VAL A 632 -12.75 -5.27 48.57
C VAL A 632 -11.79 -6.35 49.07
N LEU A 633 -11.88 -7.53 48.47
CA LEU A 633 -11.09 -8.71 48.76
C LEU A 633 -10.26 -9.09 47.53
N VAL A 634 -9.04 -9.59 47.76
CA VAL A 634 -8.12 -10.07 46.71
C VAL A 634 -7.72 -11.51 47.02
N GLY A 635 -7.75 -12.40 46.03
CA GLY A 635 -7.50 -13.84 46.20
C GLY A 635 -6.83 -14.48 44.99
N ASN A 636 -6.24 -15.67 45.19
CA ASN A 636 -5.51 -16.39 44.13
C ASN A 636 -6.28 -17.56 43.50
N ASP A 637 -7.30 -18.07 44.18
CA ASP A 637 -8.02 -19.30 43.82
C ASP A 637 -9.55 -19.10 43.71
N GLY A 638 -10.05 -17.89 43.97
CA GLY A 638 -11.47 -17.54 43.97
C GLY A 638 -12.25 -18.04 45.20
N ASN A 639 -11.58 -18.69 46.16
CA ASN A 639 -12.19 -19.29 47.36
C ASN A 639 -11.59 -18.72 48.66
N THR A 640 -10.29 -18.47 48.66
CA THR A 640 -9.52 -17.92 49.78
C THR A 640 -9.24 -16.44 49.53
N TRP A 641 -9.49 -15.60 50.52
CA TRP A 641 -9.53 -14.14 50.36
C TRP A 641 -8.70 -13.41 51.41
N THR A 642 -8.00 -12.37 50.96
CA THR A 642 -7.36 -11.35 51.81
C THR A 642 -8.12 -10.04 51.66
N THR A 643 -8.51 -9.43 52.78
CA THR A 643 -9.18 -8.12 52.75
C THR A 643 -8.20 -7.03 52.35
N ALA A 644 -8.46 -6.38 51.20
CA ALA A 644 -7.67 -5.28 50.67
C ALA A 644 -8.16 -3.93 51.21
N ALA A 645 -9.47 -3.81 51.40
CA ALA A 645 -10.12 -2.65 51.96
C ALA A 645 -11.42 -3.10 52.62
N SER A 646 -11.71 -2.61 53.83
CA SER A 646 -12.99 -2.82 54.49
C SER A 646 -13.75 -1.51 54.71
N ASP A 647 -15.06 -1.63 54.92
CA ASP A 647 -15.97 -0.56 55.33
C ASP A 647 -15.89 0.69 54.45
N ARG A 648 -15.67 0.50 53.14
CA ARG A 648 -15.61 1.61 52.19
C ARG A 648 -17.02 2.11 51.92
N VAL A 649 -17.15 3.43 51.82
CA VAL A 649 -18.43 4.11 51.59
C VAL A 649 -18.29 4.97 50.35
N SER A 650 -19.22 4.82 49.40
CA SER A 650 -19.29 5.70 48.23
C SER A 650 -19.75 7.11 48.60
N SER A 651 -19.46 8.09 47.74
CA SER A 651 -19.68 9.51 48.01
C SER A 651 -21.14 9.87 48.28
N GLY A 652 -22.09 9.14 47.69
CA GLY A 652 -23.50 9.54 47.69
C GLY A 652 -23.79 10.81 46.88
N THR A 653 -22.84 11.31 46.09
CA THR A 653 -22.97 12.56 45.32
C THR A 653 -22.66 12.42 43.83
N SER A 654 -22.26 11.23 43.35
CA SER A 654 -21.85 10.99 41.95
C SER A 654 -22.41 9.69 41.38
N THR A 655 -22.77 9.69 40.10
CA THR A 655 -23.04 8.47 39.31
C THR A 655 -21.85 8.05 38.44
N ALA A 656 -20.77 8.84 38.43
CA ALA A 656 -19.54 8.50 37.72
C ALA A 656 -18.70 7.49 38.54
N LEU A 657 -17.69 6.90 37.90
CA LEU A 657 -16.71 6.02 38.56
C LEU A 657 -16.01 6.75 39.71
N GLU A 658 -16.14 6.22 40.91
CA GLU A 658 -15.41 6.64 42.10
C GLU A 658 -14.21 5.72 42.32
N THR A 659 -13.05 6.26 42.70
CA THR A 659 -11.81 5.49 42.87
C THR A 659 -11.55 5.16 44.34
N PHE A 660 -11.30 3.88 44.61
CA PHE A 660 -11.00 3.34 45.94
C PHE A 660 -9.68 2.58 45.89
N SER A 661 -8.61 3.26 46.27
CA SER A 661 -7.26 2.67 46.29
C SER A 661 -6.91 2.05 47.64
N PHE A 662 -6.04 1.05 47.62
CA PHE A 662 -5.55 0.34 48.80
C PHE A 662 -4.09 -0.09 48.61
N THR A 663 -3.46 -0.56 49.69
CA THR A 663 -2.10 -1.11 49.64
C THR A 663 -2.07 -2.27 48.64
N PRO A 664 -1.15 -2.27 47.64
CA PRO A 664 -1.19 -3.26 46.58
C PRO A 664 -1.15 -4.70 47.08
N LEU A 665 -2.03 -5.56 46.57
CA LEU A 665 -2.08 -6.99 46.87
C LEU A 665 -1.95 -7.80 45.59
N SER A 666 -1.15 -8.87 45.63
CA SER A 666 -1.04 -9.81 44.51
C SER A 666 -2.23 -10.79 44.53
N GLY A 667 -2.98 -10.88 43.44
CA GLY A 667 -4.12 -11.79 43.31
C GLY A 667 -4.57 -12.03 41.88
N LYS A 668 -5.25 -13.16 41.67
CA LYS A 668 -5.92 -13.52 40.40
C LYS A 668 -7.37 -13.09 40.36
N TYR A 669 -7.97 -12.85 41.52
CA TYR A 669 -9.38 -12.51 41.66
C TYR A 669 -9.55 -11.30 42.58
N VAL A 670 -10.52 -10.45 42.25
CA VAL A 670 -11.00 -9.37 43.12
C VAL A 670 -12.47 -9.60 43.39
N ARG A 671 -12.89 -9.52 44.64
CA ARG A 671 -14.29 -9.62 45.05
C ARG A 671 -14.69 -8.36 45.78
N ILE A 672 -15.77 -7.73 45.34
CA ILE A 672 -16.43 -6.63 46.03
C ILE A 672 -17.60 -7.23 46.80
N VAL A 673 -17.62 -7.05 48.11
CA VAL A 673 -18.69 -7.54 49.00
C VAL A 673 -19.49 -6.33 49.44
N GLY A 674 -20.76 -6.27 49.05
CA GLY A 674 -21.64 -5.15 49.33
C GLY A 674 -22.49 -5.36 50.59
N HIS A 675 -22.66 -4.30 51.36
CA HIS A 675 -23.41 -4.24 52.63
C HIS A 675 -24.70 -3.41 52.51
N GLY A 676 -25.17 -3.19 51.28
CA GLY A 676 -26.32 -2.35 50.98
C GLY A 676 -25.96 -0.87 50.80
N ASN A 677 -26.98 -0.02 50.85
CA ASN A 677 -26.86 1.42 50.67
C ASN A 677 -27.63 2.17 51.78
N SER A 678 -27.49 3.49 51.79
CA SER A 678 -28.08 4.39 52.78
C SER A 678 -29.61 4.39 52.85
N VAL A 679 -30.30 3.66 51.97
CA VAL A 679 -31.77 3.55 51.92
C VAL A 679 -32.25 2.11 52.17
N ASN A 680 -31.53 1.09 51.71
CA ASN A 680 -31.95 -0.31 51.80
C ASN A 680 -30.77 -1.28 51.57
N LEU A 681 -31.03 -2.58 51.66
CA LEU A 681 -30.01 -3.64 51.51
C LEU A 681 -29.62 -3.98 50.06
N TRP A 682 -29.98 -3.17 49.06
CA TRP A 682 -29.60 -3.46 47.68
C TRP A 682 -28.17 -3.02 47.37
N ASN A 683 -27.41 -3.91 46.75
CA ASN A 683 -26.10 -3.65 46.15
C ASN A 683 -26.29 -3.50 44.66
N SER A 684 -25.89 -2.38 44.08
CA SER A 684 -26.14 -2.10 42.66
C SER A 684 -25.04 -1.24 42.04
N TYR A 685 -24.27 -1.85 41.14
CA TYR A 685 -23.11 -1.23 40.49
C TYR A 685 -23.38 -1.16 38.99
N THR A 686 -23.15 0.00 38.39
CA THR A 686 -23.35 0.22 36.95
C THR A 686 -22.08 -0.09 36.17
N GLU A 687 -20.90 0.14 36.75
CA GLU A 687 -19.62 -0.18 36.11
C GLU A 687 -18.54 -0.41 37.19
N VAL A 688 -17.63 -1.35 36.95
CA VAL A 688 -16.51 -1.64 37.84
C VAL A 688 -15.21 -1.81 37.05
N LYS A 689 -14.19 -1.04 37.40
CA LYS A 689 -12.83 -1.21 36.86
C LYS A 689 -11.87 -1.65 37.95
N ILE A 690 -11.12 -2.72 37.69
CA ILE A 690 -10.07 -3.17 38.61
C ILE A 690 -8.77 -2.44 38.26
N GLN A 691 -8.18 -1.78 39.26
CA GLN A 691 -6.89 -1.13 39.08
C GLN A 691 -5.80 -2.16 39.35
N THR A 692 -5.11 -2.55 38.29
CA THR A 692 -3.91 -3.40 38.37
C THR A 692 -2.69 -2.55 38.05
N GLY A 693 -1.66 -2.65 38.87
CA GLY A 693 -0.34 -2.12 38.58
C GLY A 693 0.60 -3.26 38.19
N SER A 694 1.41 -3.06 37.17
CA SER A 694 2.65 -3.84 37.03
C SER A 694 3.56 -3.49 38.21
N GLY A 695 4.26 -4.48 38.76
CA GLY A 695 5.40 -4.18 39.61
C GLY A 695 6.28 -3.10 38.95
N SER A 696 6.72 -2.14 39.76
CA SER A 696 7.49 -0.96 39.37
C SER A 696 8.54 -1.22 38.30
N GLY A 697 8.40 -0.56 37.14
CA GLY A 697 9.58 0.08 36.57
C GLY A 697 9.99 1.23 37.49
N GLY A 698 11.28 1.51 37.58
CA GLY A 698 11.78 2.53 38.50
C GLY A 698 11.26 3.93 38.14
N SER A 699 10.84 4.68 39.17
CA SER A 699 10.71 6.14 39.10
C SER A 699 12.04 6.75 39.50
N PHE A 700 12.77 7.28 38.51
CA PHE A 700 14.05 7.93 38.73
C PHE A 700 13.84 9.44 38.82
N THR A 701 14.12 10.04 39.97
CA THR A 701 14.19 11.50 40.08
C THR A 701 15.65 11.90 40.09
N LEU A 702 16.12 12.40 38.95
CA LEU A 702 17.50 12.81 38.76
C LEU A 702 17.62 14.31 39.07
N ILE A 703 18.69 14.68 39.76
CA ILE A 703 19.12 16.07 39.97
C ILE A 703 20.17 16.37 38.88
N PRO A 704 20.26 17.60 38.33
CA PRO A 704 21.25 17.90 37.31
C PRO A 704 22.67 17.66 37.82
N GLU A 705 23.52 17.07 36.99
CA GLU A 705 24.96 16.98 37.25
C GLU A 705 25.64 18.35 37.12
N ALA A 706 25.07 19.22 36.27
CA ALA A 706 25.51 20.60 36.08
C ALA A 706 24.31 21.48 35.71
N ASP A 707 24.25 22.68 36.28
CA ASP A 707 23.30 23.72 35.90
C ASP A 707 23.93 25.11 36.00
N ALA A 708 23.66 25.96 35.02
CA ALA A 708 24.16 27.33 35.02
C ALA A 708 23.27 28.19 34.14
N TYR A 709 23.15 29.48 34.47
CA TYR A 709 22.62 30.45 33.52
C TYR A 709 23.77 31.23 32.87
N VAL A 710 23.49 31.78 31.71
CA VAL A 710 24.43 32.61 30.94
C VAL A 710 23.78 33.93 30.62
N ARG A 711 24.59 34.99 30.52
CA ARG A 711 24.10 36.35 30.29
C ARG A 711 24.91 37.03 29.21
N ASP A 712 24.23 37.62 28.24
CA ASP A 712 24.87 38.35 27.14
C ASP A 712 25.49 39.68 27.59
N GLY A 713 26.15 40.37 26.65
CA GLY A 713 26.65 41.71 26.88
C GLY A 713 27.94 41.79 27.68
N THR A 714 28.03 42.76 28.60
CA THR A 714 29.24 42.96 29.43
C THR A 714 29.54 41.81 30.39
N ASN A 715 28.59 40.89 30.57
CA ASN A 715 28.75 39.70 31.40
C ASN A 715 28.97 38.43 30.56
N ALA A 716 29.18 38.56 29.23
CA ALA A 716 29.21 37.42 28.33
C ALA A 716 30.34 36.41 28.62
N ALA A 717 31.43 36.87 29.22
CA ALA A 717 32.56 36.05 29.65
C ALA A 717 32.49 35.60 31.12
N ILE A 718 31.44 35.98 31.87
CA ILE A 718 31.31 35.62 33.28
C ILE A 718 30.59 34.27 33.40
N THR A 719 31.16 33.39 34.23
CA THR A 719 30.52 32.13 34.61
C THR A 719 29.59 32.35 35.80
N HIS A 720 28.29 32.12 35.63
CA HIS A 720 27.30 32.30 36.69
C HIS A 720 26.96 31.02 37.47
N GLY A 721 27.32 29.84 36.96
CA GLY A 721 27.17 28.58 37.70
C GLY A 721 27.92 28.57 39.04
N THR A 722 29.03 29.32 39.15
CA THR A 722 29.81 29.42 40.40
C THR A 722 29.67 30.74 41.13
N THR A 723 29.33 31.84 40.44
CA THR A 723 29.24 33.17 41.06
C THR A 723 27.85 33.48 41.60
N ASP A 724 26.80 32.89 41.00
CA ASP A 724 25.43 32.92 41.47
C ASP A 724 24.89 31.49 41.64
N PRO A 725 25.55 30.65 42.45
CA PRO A 725 25.38 29.20 42.40
C PRO A 725 23.96 28.77 42.77
N THR A 726 23.19 29.58 43.49
CA THR A 726 21.85 29.20 43.98
C THR A 726 20.69 29.52 43.02
N LEU A 727 20.95 30.20 41.89
CA LEU A 727 19.89 30.72 41.02
C LEU A 727 20.14 30.39 39.55
N LEU A 728 19.08 30.07 38.82
CA LEU A 728 19.04 30.11 37.36
C LEU A 728 18.07 31.19 36.90
N ILE A 729 18.34 31.78 35.74
CA ILE A 729 17.59 32.91 35.21
C ILE A 729 17.28 32.69 33.74
N THR A 730 16.03 32.93 33.35
CA THR A 730 15.61 32.99 31.95
C THR A 730 15.01 34.36 31.64
N LYS A 731 15.48 35.01 30.57
CA LYS A 731 14.96 36.28 30.07
C LYS A 731 15.32 36.50 28.61
N LEU A 732 14.36 36.95 27.81
CA LEU A 732 14.63 37.54 26.51
C LEU A 732 14.46 39.05 26.61
N SER A 733 15.51 39.80 26.28
CA SER A 733 15.54 41.27 26.38
C SER A 733 14.57 41.95 25.42
N PRO A 734 13.72 42.90 25.89
CA PRO A 734 12.97 43.80 25.02
C PRO A 734 13.89 44.70 24.18
N SER A 735 13.35 45.17 23.05
CA SER A 735 14.02 46.20 22.25
C SER A 735 14.34 47.43 23.11
N GLY A 736 15.60 47.88 23.09
CA GLY A 736 16.09 48.97 23.94
C GLY A 736 16.77 48.54 25.24
N GLN A 737 16.66 47.27 25.65
CA GLN A 737 17.44 46.66 26.74
C GLN A 737 18.46 45.66 26.19
N LEU A 738 19.32 46.13 25.29
CA LEU A 738 20.42 45.33 24.73
C LEU A 738 21.29 44.77 25.87
N ASN A 739 21.91 43.60 25.67
CA ASN A 739 22.91 43.05 26.59
C ASN A 739 22.32 42.61 27.95
N ASN A 740 21.10 42.08 27.94
CA ASN A 740 20.42 41.63 29.16
C ASN A 740 19.58 40.33 28.98
N ALA A 741 19.85 39.52 27.97
CA ALA A 741 19.26 38.19 27.79
C ALA A 741 19.89 37.16 28.74
N ARG A 742 19.09 36.20 29.21
CA ARG A 742 19.56 35.05 30.00
C ARG A 742 18.94 33.76 29.51
N GLU A 743 19.77 32.74 29.44
CA GLU A 743 19.38 31.37 29.15
C GLU A 743 19.88 30.47 30.29
N SER A 744 19.08 29.49 30.71
CA SER A 744 19.50 28.51 31.71
C SER A 744 19.79 27.17 31.05
N TYR A 745 20.85 26.50 31.47
CA TYR A 745 21.29 25.21 30.95
C TYR A 745 21.29 24.18 32.07
N LEU A 746 20.81 22.98 31.78
CA LEU A 746 20.71 21.85 32.71
C LEU A 746 21.28 20.61 32.03
N ARG A 747 22.07 19.80 32.74
CA ARG A 747 22.55 18.49 32.24
C ARG A 747 22.29 17.41 33.26
N PHE A 748 21.81 16.26 32.81
CA PHE A 748 21.47 15.11 33.65
C PHE A 748 22.19 13.84 33.18
N ASP A 749 22.58 13.01 34.13
CA ASP A 749 23.13 11.67 33.90
C ASP A 749 22.01 10.62 34.04
N LEU A 750 21.75 9.89 32.94
CA LEU A 750 20.74 8.85 32.82
C LEU A 750 21.27 7.45 33.11
N SER A 751 22.55 7.28 33.48
CA SER A 751 23.17 5.96 33.67
C SER A 751 22.47 5.07 34.71
N SER A 752 21.75 5.67 35.66
CA SER A 752 20.96 4.95 36.67
C SER A 752 19.57 4.52 36.18
N VAL A 753 19.11 5.05 35.05
CA VAL A 753 17.80 4.75 34.46
C VAL A 753 17.87 3.38 33.80
N ASN A 754 17.10 2.42 34.31
CA ASN A 754 16.99 1.08 33.76
C ASN A 754 15.54 0.77 33.32
N GLY A 755 15.39 0.04 32.21
CA GLY A 755 14.08 -0.24 31.61
C GLY A 755 13.68 0.75 30.51
N ASN A 756 12.53 0.51 29.87
CA ASN A 756 12.03 1.34 28.78
C ASN A 756 11.36 2.60 29.35
N VAL A 757 11.87 3.78 29.00
CA VAL A 757 11.30 5.06 29.43
C VAL A 757 9.86 5.19 28.92
N SER A 758 8.88 5.25 29.83
CA SER A 758 7.47 5.49 29.53
C SER A 758 7.12 6.97 29.56
N SER A 759 7.77 7.76 30.42
CA SER A 759 7.69 9.22 30.41
C SER A 759 8.95 9.84 31.01
N ALA A 760 9.27 11.06 30.57
CA ALA A 760 10.31 11.88 31.18
C ALA A 760 9.83 13.33 31.29
N THR A 761 9.75 13.85 32.50
CA THR A 761 9.30 15.22 32.79
C THR A 761 10.43 16.02 33.43
N LEU A 762 10.84 17.11 32.77
CA LEU A 762 11.69 18.11 33.39
C LEU A 762 10.80 19.01 34.25
N ARG A 763 11.05 19.07 35.56
CA ARG A 763 10.37 20.01 36.46
C ARG A 763 11.36 20.96 37.11
N VAL A 764 11.07 22.25 37.02
CA VAL A 764 11.95 23.33 37.50
C VAL A 764 11.15 24.23 38.43
N TYR A 765 11.66 24.49 39.63
CA TYR A 765 10.96 25.27 40.64
C TYR A 765 11.28 26.76 40.46
N GLY A 766 10.28 27.59 40.14
CA GLY A 766 10.52 28.99 39.81
C GLY A 766 9.30 29.88 39.88
N LYS A 767 9.50 31.17 39.57
CA LYS A 767 8.47 32.22 39.57
C LYS A 767 8.84 33.39 38.65
N ILE A 768 7.87 34.25 38.37
CA ILE A 768 8.09 35.57 37.78
C ILE A 768 8.52 36.58 38.86
N ASP A 769 9.59 37.33 38.59
CA ASP A 769 10.13 38.40 39.43
C ASP A 769 9.51 39.76 39.08
N LEU A 770 8.26 40.00 39.52
CA LEU A 770 7.45 41.24 39.45
C LEU A 770 6.36 41.31 38.34
N THR A 771 5.29 42.08 38.59
CA THR A 771 3.93 41.94 38.01
C THR A 771 3.60 42.79 36.77
N THR A 772 4.59 43.35 36.08
CA THR A 772 4.33 44.12 34.83
C THR A 772 3.90 43.22 33.67
N VAL A 773 4.20 41.92 33.74
CA VAL A 773 3.76 40.90 32.79
C VAL A 773 3.20 39.70 33.59
N PRO A 774 1.92 39.32 33.40
CA PRO A 774 1.28 38.28 34.21
C PRO A 774 1.67 36.85 33.79
N SER A 775 2.33 36.69 32.64
CA SER A 775 2.62 35.39 32.07
C SER A 775 3.83 35.44 31.13
N VAL A 776 4.79 34.52 31.29
CA VAL A 776 5.97 34.41 30.43
C VAL A 776 6.04 33.01 29.82
N PRO A 777 5.96 32.85 28.49
CA PRO A 777 6.14 31.57 27.83
C PRO A 777 7.62 31.18 27.78
N ILE A 778 7.94 30.01 28.30
CA ILE A 778 9.29 29.44 28.36
C ILE A 778 9.32 28.18 27.49
N GLY A 779 10.35 28.03 26.67
CA GLY A 779 10.63 26.83 25.91
C GLY A 779 11.85 26.08 26.45
N VAL A 780 11.79 24.76 26.38
CA VAL A 780 12.92 23.85 26.62
C VAL A 780 13.40 23.33 25.27
N TYR A 781 14.72 23.35 25.06
CA TYR A 781 15.37 22.95 23.82
C TYR A 781 16.42 21.87 24.10
N ALA A 782 16.57 20.92 23.18
CA ALA A 782 17.65 19.94 23.23
C ALA A 782 19.01 20.63 23.07
N VAL A 783 20.04 20.13 23.75
CA VAL A 783 21.42 20.60 23.58
C VAL A 783 22.30 19.39 23.29
N ALA A 784 22.84 19.31 22.07
CA ALA A 784 23.60 18.15 21.63
C ALA A 784 24.91 17.95 22.40
N SER A 785 25.55 19.04 22.85
CA SER A 785 26.75 18.94 23.67
C SER A 785 26.41 18.64 25.13
N THR A 786 26.97 17.55 25.63
CA THR A 786 26.96 17.16 27.04
C THR A 786 28.32 17.36 27.69
N THR A 787 29.23 18.13 27.08
CA THR A 787 30.64 18.27 27.54
C THR A 787 30.92 19.58 28.29
N TRP A 788 29.97 20.50 28.36
CA TRP A 788 30.14 21.77 29.07
C TRP A 788 30.24 21.57 30.58
N SER A 789 30.83 22.53 31.31
CA SER A 789 30.88 22.48 32.78
C SER A 789 30.33 23.76 33.39
N GLU A 790 29.71 23.60 34.55
CA GLU A 790 29.11 24.68 35.32
C GLU A 790 30.11 25.77 35.72
N SER A 791 31.35 25.38 36.01
CA SER A 791 32.44 26.29 36.38
C SER A 791 33.12 26.99 35.21
N ALA A 792 32.68 26.73 33.97
CA ALA A 792 33.25 27.35 32.77
C ALA A 792 32.20 27.88 31.80
N LEU A 793 30.91 27.60 31.99
CA LEU A 793 29.86 28.02 31.06
C LEU A 793 29.64 29.53 31.12
N THR A 794 29.83 30.18 29.98
CA THR A 794 29.61 31.62 29.76
C THR A 794 28.70 31.81 28.56
N TRP A 795 28.23 33.04 28.31
CA TRP A 795 27.45 33.30 27.10
C TRP A 795 28.26 33.04 25.82
N ASP A 796 29.55 33.33 25.85
CA ASP A 796 30.46 33.21 24.71
C ASP A 796 30.77 31.76 24.33
N ASN A 797 30.67 30.82 25.27
CA ASN A 797 30.98 29.41 25.03
C ASN A 797 29.79 28.44 25.20
N LYS A 798 28.58 28.96 25.45
CA LYS A 798 27.39 28.12 25.63
C LYS A 798 27.15 27.24 24.40
N PRO A 799 26.80 25.95 24.57
CA PRO A 799 26.38 25.10 23.48
C PRO A 799 25.19 25.66 22.69
N VAL A 800 25.17 25.42 21.38
CA VAL A 800 24.02 25.75 20.54
C VAL A 800 22.81 24.89 20.93
N SER A 801 21.64 25.53 21.07
CA SER A 801 20.37 24.84 21.31
C SER A 801 19.81 24.31 19.98
N GLY A 802 19.36 23.05 19.98
CA GLY A 802 18.73 22.36 18.86
C GLY A 802 17.21 22.54 18.83
N ALA A 803 16.50 21.47 18.49
CA ALA A 803 15.03 21.48 18.38
C ALA A 803 14.36 21.81 19.73
N GLY A 804 13.23 22.53 19.65
CA GLY A 804 12.34 22.74 20.80
C GLY A 804 11.67 21.42 21.20
N LEU A 805 11.61 21.15 22.50
CA LEU A 805 11.07 19.93 23.07
C LEU A 805 9.66 20.13 23.60
N ASP A 806 9.48 21.15 24.45
CA ASP A 806 8.19 21.53 25.01
C ASP A 806 8.22 22.99 25.50
N THR A 807 7.04 23.56 25.72
CA THR A 807 6.84 24.95 26.11
C THR A 807 5.78 25.06 27.19
N ASN A 808 6.02 25.89 28.21
CA ASN A 808 5.05 26.14 29.27
C ASN A 808 5.03 27.62 29.64
N THR A 809 3.86 28.12 30.01
CA THR A 809 3.67 29.52 30.39
C THR A 809 3.72 29.66 31.90
N VAL A 810 4.75 30.33 32.40
CA VAL A 810 4.90 30.66 33.81
C VAL A 810 3.94 31.81 34.11
N THR A 811 3.03 31.64 35.06
CA THR A 811 2.06 32.68 35.45
C THR A 811 2.11 33.01 36.94
N ASN A 812 2.88 32.23 37.70
CA ASN A 812 2.94 32.27 39.14
C ASN A 812 3.97 33.30 39.64
N SER A 813 3.55 34.13 40.59
CA SER A 813 4.40 35.06 41.35
C SER A 813 4.99 34.45 42.63
N ALA A 814 4.39 33.35 43.12
CA ALA A 814 4.96 32.49 44.15
C ALA A 814 5.75 31.35 43.50
N TYR A 815 6.81 30.86 44.14
CA TYR A 815 7.56 29.72 43.61
C TYR A 815 6.68 28.47 43.49
N ALA A 816 6.75 27.80 42.34
CA ALA A 816 6.07 26.53 42.08
C ALA A 816 6.86 25.71 41.05
N TYR A 817 6.59 24.41 40.96
CA TYR A 817 7.16 23.57 39.90
C TYR A 817 6.47 23.87 38.57
N ILE A 818 7.28 24.15 37.55
CA ILE A 818 6.87 24.21 36.15
C ILE A 818 7.41 22.98 35.45
N THR A 819 6.54 22.26 34.75
CA THR A 819 6.85 20.97 34.13
C THR A 819 6.88 21.10 32.62
N PHE A 820 7.81 20.37 32.00
CA PHE A 820 7.99 20.25 30.56
C PHE A 820 8.12 18.76 30.20
N ASP A 821 7.38 18.31 29.20
CA ASP A 821 7.49 16.95 28.66
C ASP A 821 8.71 16.85 27.74
N VAL A 822 9.66 16.01 28.12
CA VAL A 822 10.89 15.77 27.36
C VAL A 822 11.04 14.30 26.99
N THR A 823 9.93 13.53 27.05
CA THR A 823 9.89 12.08 26.87
C THR A 823 10.55 11.65 25.57
N GLY A 824 10.13 12.25 24.44
CA GLY A 824 10.65 11.88 23.11
C GLY A 824 12.16 12.10 22.97
N TYR A 825 12.67 13.19 23.54
CA TYR A 825 14.11 13.47 23.51
C TYR A 825 14.90 12.47 24.35
N VAL A 826 14.50 12.24 25.60
CA VAL A 826 15.17 11.27 26.50
C VAL A 826 15.16 9.86 25.91
N GLN A 827 14.03 9.44 25.31
CA GLN A 827 13.94 8.16 24.60
C GLN A 827 14.91 8.08 23.42
N SER A 828 14.98 9.13 22.60
CA SER A 828 15.87 9.15 21.42
C SER A 828 17.36 9.09 21.79
N GLU A 829 17.75 9.74 22.89
CA GLU A 829 19.13 9.75 23.38
C GLU A 829 19.54 8.38 23.93
N LEU A 830 18.68 7.75 24.73
CA LEU A 830 18.90 6.39 25.23
C LEU A 830 18.89 5.34 24.11
N ALA A 831 18.01 5.48 23.11
CA ALA A 831 17.98 4.60 21.94
C ALA A 831 19.27 4.69 21.11
N ALA A 832 19.88 5.87 21.07
CA ALA A 832 21.20 6.08 20.49
C ALA A 832 22.36 5.71 21.44
N SER A 833 22.07 5.00 22.53
CA SER A 833 23.03 4.55 23.55
C SER A 833 23.80 5.69 24.24
N ARG A 834 23.20 6.89 24.32
CA ARG A 834 23.75 8.02 25.06
C ARG A 834 23.13 8.09 26.44
N ASN A 835 23.96 8.27 27.46
CA ASN A 835 23.55 8.25 28.88
C ASN A 835 23.51 9.64 29.52
N LYS A 836 23.65 10.71 28.73
CA LYS A 836 23.58 12.09 29.22
C LYS A 836 22.67 12.91 28.33
N VAL A 837 21.91 13.80 28.95
CA VAL A 837 21.03 14.74 28.25
C VAL A 837 21.27 16.16 28.75
N SER A 838 21.29 17.12 27.82
CA SER A 838 21.42 18.55 28.14
C SER A 838 20.21 19.31 27.60
N PHE A 839 19.77 20.30 28.36
CA PHE A 839 18.63 21.17 28.05
C PHE A 839 19.05 22.64 28.11
N ALA A 840 18.44 23.47 27.26
CA ALA A 840 18.46 24.93 27.36
C ALA A 840 17.04 25.46 27.57
N MET A 841 16.86 26.35 28.53
CA MET A 841 15.61 27.04 28.82
C MET A 841 15.69 28.49 28.36
N LYS A 842 14.76 28.87 27.48
CA LYS A 842 14.71 30.20 26.86
C LYS A 842 13.31 30.78 26.96
N SER A 843 13.24 32.09 27.11
CA SER A 843 11.96 32.78 26.97
C SER A 843 11.60 32.93 25.50
N LEU A 844 10.36 32.65 25.15
CA LEU A 844 9.87 32.71 23.76
C LEU A 844 9.49 34.13 23.33
N THR A 845 9.29 35.02 24.29
CA THR A 845 8.91 36.41 24.04
C THR A 845 9.78 37.35 24.85
N ALA A 846 10.04 38.55 24.32
CA ALA A 846 10.78 39.55 25.06
C ALA A 846 9.90 40.16 26.17
N HIS A 847 10.43 40.30 27.39
CA HIS A 847 9.66 40.76 28.55
C HIS A 847 10.53 41.48 29.60
N ASP A 848 9.87 42.25 30.48
CA ASP A 848 10.53 42.96 31.58
C ASP A 848 9.84 42.72 32.95
N PRO A 849 9.71 41.44 33.34
CA PRO A 849 10.38 40.93 34.55
C PRO A 849 11.42 39.81 34.24
N ARG A 850 12.12 39.25 35.24
CA ARG A 850 12.95 38.02 35.07
C ARG A 850 12.14 36.79 35.46
N VAL A 851 12.48 35.63 34.92
CA VAL A 851 12.00 34.36 35.48
C VAL A 851 13.14 33.74 36.28
N PHE A 852 12.89 33.53 37.58
CA PHE A 852 13.83 32.91 38.50
C PHE A 852 13.52 31.45 38.68
N TRP A 853 14.58 30.64 38.72
CA TRP A 853 14.51 29.23 39.05
C TRP A 853 15.51 28.91 40.15
N ASN A 854 15.18 27.93 40.99
CA ASN A 854 16.17 27.33 41.88
C ASN A 854 17.20 26.58 41.04
N SER A 855 18.48 26.73 41.37
CA SER A 855 19.54 25.82 40.91
C SER A 855 19.63 24.59 41.80
N LYS A 856 20.56 23.67 41.49
CA LYS A 856 20.83 22.51 42.32
C LYS A 856 21.45 22.88 43.68
N GLU A 857 22.21 23.97 43.80
CA GLU A 857 22.83 24.46 45.05
C GLU A 857 21.86 25.23 45.96
N PHE A 858 20.64 25.55 45.51
CA PHE A 858 19.67 26.27 46.35
C PHE A 858 19.31 25.51 47.64
N GLY A 859 19.56 24.19 47.69
CA GLY A 859 19.39 23.35 48.88
C GLY A 859 17.98 22.82 49.10
N SER A 860 16.98 23.36 48.40
CA SER A 860 15.61 22.84 48.37
C SER A 860 14.98 23.01 46.99
N ASN A 861 14.15 22.04 46.60
CA ASN A 861 13.44 22.03 45.31
C ASN A 861 14.33 22.29 44.08
N PRO A 862 15.46 21.56 43.91
CA PRO A 862 16.31 21.73 42.74
C PRO A 862 15.57 21.34 41.45
N PRO A 863 16.10 21.70 40.26
CA PRO A 863 15.62 21.16 39.00
C PRO A 863 15.67 19.62 39.04
N GLN A 864 14.66 18.98 38.48
CA GLN A 864 14.54 17.52 38.50
C GLN A 864 14.11 16.98 37.15
N LEU A 865 14.79 15.94 36.69
CA LEU A 865 14.33 15.12 35.58
C LEU A 865 13.69 13.86 36.17
N VAL A 866 12.37 13.79 36.11
CA VAL A 866 11.58 12.67 36.60
C VAL A 866 11.34 11.72 35.44
N VAL A 867 12.03 10.57 35.46
CA VAL A 867 11.93 9.53 34.43
C VAL A 867 11.16 8.35 35.00
N GLN A 868 10.06 8.01 34.36
CA GLN A 868 9.33 6.78 34.61
C GLN A 868 9.77 5.74 33.59
N THR A 869 10.12 4.56 34.09
CA THR A 869 10.49 3.42 33.25
C THR A 869 9.46 2.32 33.39
N SER A 870 9.46 1.43 32.41
CA SER A 870 8.66 0.22 32.37
C SER A 870 9.58 -0.94 32.00
N THR A 871 9.51 -2.04 32.73
CA THR A 871 10.05 -3.32 32.28
C THR A 871 9.04 -3.99 31.37
N GLY A 872 8.87 -3.45 30.16
CA GLY A 872 7.93 -3.97 29.17
C GLY A 872 6.45 -3.70 29.50
N GLN A 873 5.73 -3.19 28.49
CA GLN A 873 4.28 -3.02 28.41
C GLN A 873 3.54 -2.56 29.68
N GLN A 874 3.39 -1.23 29.82
CA GLN A 874 2.22 -0.67 30.49
C GLN A 874 0.99 -0.96 29.63
N ALA A 875 0.24 -1.99 30.00
CA ALA A 875 -1.17 -2.00 29.74
C ALA A 875 -1.84 -1.46 31.02
N VAL A 876 -2.50 -0.31 30.93
CA VAL A 876 -3.81 -0.26 31.60
C VAL A 876 -4.50 -1.53 31.11
N ALA A 877 -5.07 -2.33 31.98
CA ALA A 877 -6.07 -3.28 31.50
C ALA A 877 -7.27 -2.47 30.99
N ASP A 878 -7.08 -1.82 29.84
CA ASP A 878 -8.02 -1.73 28.73
C ASP A 878 -7.91 -3.02 27.91
N ARG A 879 -7.53 -4.13 28.56
CA ARG A 879 -8.38 -5.29 28.42
C ARG A 879 -9.67 -4.90 29.12
N PRO A 880 -10.77 -4.61 28.38
CA PRO A 880 -12.02 -5.02 28.97
C PRO A 880 -11.80 -6.46 29.42
N LEU A 881 -12.47 -6.88 30.47
CA LEU A 881 -12.87 -8.28 30.53
C LEU A 881 -13.85 -8.53 29.36
N THR A 882 -13.44 -8.22 28.13
CA THR A 882 -13.94 -8.78 26.91
C THR A 882 -13.57 -10.23 27.06
N VAL A 883 -14.61 -11.04 27.24
CA VAL A 883 -14.73 -12.18 26.33
C VAL A 883 -14.22 -11.68 24.98
N GLU A 884 -13.01 -12.06 24.59
CA GLU A 884 -12.59 -12.02 23.19
C GLU A 884 -13.62 -12.91 22.47
N LEU A 885 -14.73 -12.29 22.07
CA LEU A 885 -15.25 -12.53 20.75
C LEU A 885 -14.36 -11.72 19.81
N ASP A 886 -13.07 -12.05 19.75
CA ASP A 886 -12.27 -11.83 18.55
C ASP A 886 -12.80 -12.84 17.51
N ALA A 887 -14.01 -12.55 17.04
CA ALA A 887 -14.30 -12.68 15.63
C ALA A 887 -13.94 -11.30 15.02
N PRO A 888 -13.53 -11.25 13.75
CA PRO A 888 -13.30 -9.98 13.05
C PRO A 888 -14.53 -9.09 13.22
N ALA A 889 -14.37 -7.77 13.09
CA ALA A 889 -15.46 -6.81 12.94
C ALA A 889 -16.32 -7.11 11.69
N ALA A 890 -17.07 -8.19 11.77
CA ALA A 890 -18.11 -8.69 10.90
C ALA A 890 -19.15 -9.35 11.82
N GLU A 891 -20.24 -8.61 12.01
CA GLU A 891 -21.56 -9.08 12.45
C GLU A 891 -21.73 -9.67 13.86
N ARG A 892 -22.36 -8.89 14.77
CA ARG A 892 -23.47 -9.45 15.56
C ARG A 892 -24.67 -8.50 15.65
N LEU A 893 -25.80 -9.06 15.19
CA LEU A 893 -27.20 -8.62 15.28
C LEU A 893 -27.59 -7.36 14.52
N ARG A 894 -27.92 -7.53 13.23
CA ARG A 894 -28.77 -6.60 12.50
C ARG A 894 -30.07 -7.22 11.99
N PHE A 895 -30.51 -8.31 12.60
CA PHE A 895 -31.87 -8.86 12.46
C PHE A 895 -32.24 -9.74 13.66
N ALA A 896 -32.75 -9.13 14.72
CA ALA A 896 -33.19 -9.78 15.95
C ALA A 896 -34.71 -9.75 16.08
N VAL A 897 -35.25 -10.70 16.85
CA VAL A 897 -36.67 -10.71 17.18
C VAL A 897 -36.83 -11.16 18.63
N PHE A 898 -37.37 -10.29 19.49
CA PHE A 898 -37.52 -10.56 20.93
C PHE A 898 -38.77 -9.89 21.52
N PRO A 899 -39.52 -10.55 22.42
CA PRO A 899 -39.36 -11.97 22.80
C PRO A 899 -39.69 -12.93 21.65
N ASN A 900 -39.09 -14.12 21.64
CA ASN A 900 -39.41 -15.21 20.71
C ASN A 900 -38.95 -16.56 21.30
N PRO A 901 -39.85 -17.43 21.81
CA PRO A 901 -41.30 -17.34 21.70
C PRO A 901 -41.91 -16.12 22.41
N PHE A 902 -43.09 -15.67 21.97
CA PHE A 902 -43.77 -14.51 22.55
C PHE A 902 -45.25 -14.77 22.79
N ARG A 903 -45.81 -14.14 23.82
CA ARG A 903 -47.24 -14.25 24.19
C ARG A 903 -48.09 -13.09 23.66
N GLY A 904 -47.55 -11.87 23.72
CA GLY A 904 -48.20 -10.65 23.23
C GLY A 904 -47.62 -10.22 21.89
N ASN A 905 -46.59 -9.36 21.97
CA ASN A 905 -45.93 -8.71 20.86
C ASN A 905 -44.47 -9.19 20.78
N SER A 906 -43.92 -9.20 19.59
CA SER A 906 -42.49 -9.42 19.37
C SER A 906 -41.88 -8.21 18.67
N THR A 907 -40.72 -7.76 19.14
CA THR A 907 -40.01 -6.62 18.57
C THR A 907 -38.92 -7.11 17.64
N ILE A 908 -38.99 -6.70 16.38
CA ILE A 908 -37.98 -6.93 15.36
C ILE A 908 -37.00 -5.75 15.40
N THR A 909 -35.71 -6.02 15.51
CA THR A 909 -34.66 -5.01 15.42
C THR A 909 -33.69 -5.32 14.29
N PHE A 910 -33.36 -4.33 13.47
CA PHE A 910 -32.42 -4.49 12.36
C PHE A 910 -31.69 -3.18 12.07
N HIS A 911 -30.58 -3.22 11.33
CA HIS A 911 -29.80 -2.02 11.05
C HIS A 911 -29.32 -1.99 9.60
N LEU A 912 -29.46 -0.82 8.97
CA LEU A 912 -29.05 -0.53 7.60
C LEU A 912 -27.74 0.27 7.58
N ASP A 913 -26.76 -0.15 6.76
CA ASP A 913 -25.49 0.57 6.59
C ASP A 913 -25.63 1.87 5.78
N LYS A 914 -26.62 1.91 4.90
CA LYS A 914 -26.98 3.07 4.08
C LYS A 914 -28.50 3.16 3.97
N ALA A 915 -29.00 4.27 3.42
CA ALA A 915 -30.42 4.36 3.12
C ALA A 915 -30.77 3.35 2.01
N SER A 916 -31.72 2.45 2.28
CA SER A 916 -32.05 1.32 1.41
C SER A 916 -33.56 1.06 1.36
N GLN A 917 -34.04 0.59 0.20
CA GLN A 917 -35.43 0.13 0.07
C GLN A 917 -35.59 -1.16 0.88
N THR A 918 -36.45 -1.12 1.90
CA THR A 918 -36.62 -2.23 2.84
C THR A 918 -38.05 -2.76 2.79
N ASN A 919 -38.21 -4.05 2.52
CA ASN A 919 -39.48 -4.76 2.62
C ASN A 919 -39.40 -5.83 3.71
N LEU A 920 -40.14 -5.65 4.80
CA LEU A 920 -40.24 -6.59 5.92
C LEU A 920 -41.66 -7.13 6.00
N THR A 921 -41.82 -8.43 5.79
CA THR A 921 -43.12 -9.11 5.69
C THR A 921 -43.14 -10.39 6.53
N VAL A 922 -44.26 -10.66 7.19
CA VAL A 922 -44.52 -11.90 7.94
C VAL A 922 -45.41 -12.83 7.12
N TYR A 923 -45.07 -14.12 7.10
CA TYR A 923 -45.81 -15.21 6.48
C TYR A 923 -46.17 -16.27 7.53
N ASP A 924 -47.25 -17.02 7.33
CA ASP A 924 -47.49 -18.26 8.08
C ASP A 924 -46.72 -19.43 7.45
N ILE A 925 -46.71 -20.60 8.12
CA ILE A 925 -45.99 -21.79 7.63
C ILE A 925 -46.49 -22.33 6.27
N THR A 926 -47.68 -21.93 5.81
CA THR A 926 -48.20 -22.32 4.49
C THR A 926 -47.72 -21.38 3.37
N GLY A 927 -46.95 -20.34 3.72
CA GLY A 927 -46.46 -19.33 2.80
C GLY A 927 -47.45 -18.21 2.53
N ARG A 928 -48.59 -18.16 3.23
CA ARG A 928 -49.56 -17.07 3.10
C ARG A 928 -49.05 -15.84 3.87
N ARG A 929 -49.10 -14.67 3.24
CA ARG A 929 -48.67 -13.40 3.84
C ARG A 929 -49.63 -12.96 4.94
N VAL A 930 -49.11 -12.77 6.15
CA VAL A 930 -49.84 -12.41 7.37
C VAL A 930 -49.78 -10.91 7.65
N ALA A 931 -48.63 -10.26 7.47
CA ALA A 931 -48.48 -8.81 7.69
C ALA A 931 -47.31 -8.23 6.88
N VAL A 932 -47.41 -6.97 6.45
CA VAL A 932 -46.27 -6.19 5.91
C VAL A 932 -45.92 -5.14 6.95
N LEU A 933 -44.76 -5.28 7.57
CA LEU A 933 -44.31 -4.43 8.68
C LEU A 933 -43.53 -3.20 8.18
N VAL A 934 -42.80 -3.33 7.08
CA VAL A 934 -42.09 -2.24 6.40
C VAL A 934 -42.16 -2.46 4.89
N ASN A 935 -42.42 -1.42 4.11
CA ASN A 935 -42.23 -1.44 2.65
C ASN A 935 -41.96 -0.02 2.14
N LYS A 936 -40.76 0.50 2.43
CA LYS A 936 -40.33 1.87 2.07
C LYS A 936 -38.80 2.00 2.14
N VAL A 937 -38.28 3.11 1.64
CA VAL A 937 -36.87 3.48 1.86
C VAL A 937 -36.73 3.89 3.32
N LEU A 938 -35.79 3.25 4.01
CA LEU A 938 -35.40 3.60 5.37
C LEU A 938 -34.01 4.23 5.34
N SER A 939 -33.76 5.19 6.23
CA SER A 939 -32.44 5.79 6.40
C SER A 939 -31.42 4.79 6.95
N ALA A 940 -30.13 5.08 6.75
CA ALA A 940 -29.06 4.38 7.46
C ALA A 940 -29.29 4.46 8.99
N GLY A 941 -28.89 3.42 9.73
CA GLY A 941 -29.10 3.34 11.18
C GLY A 941 -29.96 2.16 11.62
N SER A 942 -30.20 2.08 12.93
CA SER A 942 -30.96 0.99 13.57
C SER A 942 -32.46 1.28 13.56
N HIS A 943 -33.25 0.24 13.28
CA HIS A 943 -34.70 0.29 13.16
C HIS A 943 -35.33 -0.75 14.08
N LYS A 944 -36.44 -0.38 14.71
CA LYS A 944 -37.24 -1.27 15.57
C LYS A 944 -38.68 -1.28 15.06
N VAL A 945 -39.24 -2.47 14.85
CA VAL A 945 -40.58 -2.66 14.32
C VAL A 945 -41.28 -3.75 15.13
N MET A 946 -42.48 -3.49 15.63
CA MET A 946 -43.22 -4.48 16.40
C MET A 946 -44.13 -5.33 15.51
N PHE A 947 -44.18 -6.62 15.79
CA PHE A 947 -45.17 -7.54 15.25
C PHE A 947 -46.13 -7.98 16.36
N SER A 948 -47.42 -7.84 16.10
CA SER A 948 -48.49 -8.31 16.96
C SER A 948 -49.53 -9.04 16.09
N PRO A 949 -49.48 -10.38 16.00
CA PRO A 949 -50.51 -11.15 15.32
C PRO A 949 -51.84 -11.04 16.08
N GLU A 950 -52.96 -11.22 15.39
CA GLU A 950 -54.30 -11.20 16.00
C GLU A 950 -54.38 -12.11 17.24
N ALA A 951 -55.23 -11.72 18.20
CA ALA A 951 -55.23 -12.24 19.58
C ALA A 951 -55.16 -13.78 19.67
N ASN A 952 -55.78 -14.51 18.75
CA ASN A 952 -55.97 -15.96 18.84
C ASN A 952 -55.06 -16.82 17.93
N ALA A 953 -54.14 -16.21 17.17
CA ALA A 953 -53.33 -16.96 16.20
C ALA A 953 -52.02 -17.46 16.85
N HIS A 954 -52.08 -18.61 17.51
CA HIS A 954 -50.91 -19.34 18.02
C HIS A 954 -50.22 -20.09 16.88
N GLY A 955 -48.89 -20.23 16.95
CA GLY A 955 -48.14 -21.03 16.00
C GLY A 955 -46.90 -20.36 15.45
N VAL A 956 -46.39 -20.94 14.35
CA VAL A 956 -45.13 -20.56 13.74
C VAL A 956 -45.37 -19.61 12.57
N TYR A 957 -44.58 -18.54 12.52
CA TYR A 957 -44.53 -17.58 11.43
C TYR A 957 -43.10 -17.50 10.86
N ILE A 958 -43.00 -17.09 9.60
CA ILE A 958 -41.75 -16.78 8.91
C ILE A 958 -41.72 -15.28 8.61
N LEU A 959 -40.83 -14.57 9.27
CA LEU A 959 -40.48 -13.20 8.96
C LEU A 959 -39.49 -13.21 7.79
N ARG A 960 -39.73 -12.40 6.76
CA ARG A 960 -38.86 -12.23 5.59
C ARG A 960 -38.56 -10.75 5.38
N MET A 961 -37.29 -10.42 5.20
CA MET A 961 -36.81 -9.08 4.91
C MET A 961 -36.06 -9.06 3.57
N ASP A 962 -36.42 -8.17 2.66
CA ASP A 962 -35.71 -7.95 1.41
C ASP A 962 -35.11 -6.53 1.41
N ILE A 963 -33.79 -6.41 1.19
CA ILE A 963 -33.03 -5.15 1.17
C ILE A 963 -32.05 -5.19 0.00
N ASP A 964 -32.13 -4.22 -0.92
CA ASP A 964 -31.20 -4.08 -2.06
C ASP A 964 -30.93 -5.40 -2.83
N GLY A 965 -31.97 -6.24 -2.99
CA GLY A 965 -31.89 -7.52 -3.70
C GLY A 965 -31.43 -8.72 -2.86
N LYS A 966 -31.11 -8.54 -1.57
CA LYS A 966 -30.78 -9.61 -0.61
C LYS A 966 -31.97 -9.95 0.28
N THR A 967 -32.20 -11.24 0.52
CA THR A 967 -33.32 -11.74 1.35
C THR A 967 -32.82 -12.38 2.65
N PHE A 968 -33.42 -12.00 3.77
CA PHE A 968 -33.20 -12.56 5.11
C PHE A 968 -34.49 -13.16 5.64
N THR A 969 -34.43 -14.27 6.40
CA THR A 969 -35.62 -14.86 7.03
C THR A 969 -35.39 -15.26 8.48
N LYS A 970 -36.44 -15.18 9.31
CA LYS A 970 -36.43 -15.66 10.70
C LYS A 970 -37.75 -16.29 11.10
N LYS A 971 -37.65 -17.35 11.92
CA LYS A 971 -38.80 -18.01 12.54
C LYS A 971 -39.30 -17.21 13.74
N LEU A 972 -40.61 -17.04 13.84
CA LEU A 972 -41.35 -16.44 14.94
C LEU A 972 -42.27 -17.50 15.54
N VAL A 973 -42.32 -17.62 16.85
CA VAL A 973 -43.19 -18.56 17.57
C VAL A 973 -44.07 -17.77 18.52
N LYS A 974 -45.39 -17.76 18.27
CA LYS A 974 -46.36 -17.26 19.25
C LYS A 974 -46.84 -18.43 20.11
N GLU A 975 -46.58 -18.33 21.40
CA GLU A 975 -47.06 -19.30 22.42
C GLU A 975 -48.56 -19.21 22.59
#